data_AF-F4B8S6-F1
#
_entry.id   AF-F4B8S6-F1
#
_cell.length_a   1.000
_cell.length_b   1.000
_cell.length_c   1.000
_cell.angle_alpha   90.00
_cell.angle_beta   90.00
_cell.angle_gamma   90.00
#
_symmetry.space_group_name_H-M   'P 1'
#
loop_
_entity.id
_entity.type
_entity.pdbx_description
1 polymer ?
#
loop_
_entity_poly.entity_id
_entity_poly.type
_entity_poly.pdbx_seq_one_letter_code
_entity_poly.pdbx_strand_id
1 'polypeptide(L)'
;MQFVFTDGNKKYIFNDGKVEEYFGKLKTKDNIIGYLATIDGDKIKLSKFPIYDCSKIIFEGRLTIKVGNLGYLFESNESLCLFLGNIDTPVINGNYLIIKGIVIVSGNKRKLLDSMDNYDVIQYALSKYPSDDEVIRQAIIGLSKLGKCSEAISLYTKLDKKYPEESLAVAECYEKIGEELEALKIYSFFSDERYKILEEKLRKKVDKIIEEYDATGNAKILYNALSILPTYDAPALKLGWHFIRKNPEESIKFFEEAVKRSRSYHNLLMLANAYIKSGKYMEALKIIEEAEKMRRTAGSAFLRGLALENLNAKSEAEKDFLYACKEGIVEACEKVKPGVLYSPRDFYPEQWIGYVIYGYEVKQVLGTGGMGYVLLVERLGKKYAMKIMKKEYNFDEMLNEVAKMQEISKNSKYLVRILANFIDENWVDYYSSPPAIVMEYMGGGDLRDVLAKDEYSTLRHSVLWPQVVSVIFSKLANAIITIHKEGYIHCDIKPSNILFTSPLPNYGEEALEALEKEHVIPKLSDLGSAVKIGTPVIHYTPYYAHPLQRFGQRASTEMDIYSFTVSLYASLTNNFPFPEWLERELEEAVTNPSKREQALKDFYSVDPRMDYVPEEFKDIIMRGLRGEITMEEIARDLKDIAITEYNIPEEVLI
;
A
#
# COMPACT_ATOMS: atom_id res chain seq x y z
N MET A 1 -3.60 56.85 54.29
CA MET A 1 -5.02 56.44 54.27
C MET A 1 -5.23 55.55 55.49
N GLN A 2 -6.27 55.81 56.30
CA GLN A 2 -6.60 55.05 57.50
C GLN A 2 -7.96 54.36 57.29
N PHE A 3 -8.08 53.10 57.70
CA PHE A 3 -9.34 52.38 57.55
C PHE A 3 -9.48 51.22 58.52
N VAL A 4 -10.73 50.82 58.76
CA VAL A 4 -11.07 49.66 59.60
C VAL A 4 -11.75 48.61 58.72
N PHE A 5 -11.35 47.35 58.85
CA PHE A 5 -11.89 46.24 58.07
C PHE A 5 -12.05 44.96 58.90
N THR A 6 -12.81 44.00 58.38
CA THR A 6 -12.98 42.66 58.95
C THR A 6 -12.27 41.60 58.12
N ASP A 7 -11.68 40.62 58.81
CA ASP A 7 -11.25 39.35 58.22
C ASP A 7 -11.71 38.21 59.14
N GLY A 8 -12.61 37.37 58.63
CA GLY A 8 -13.37 36.40 59.43
C GLY A 8 -14.09 37.07 60.61
N ASN A 9 -13.83 36.58 61.82
CA ASN A 9 -14.42 37.12 63.05
C ASN A 9 -13.61 38.26 63.68
N LYS A 10 -12.44 38.58 63.12
CA LYS A 10 -11.55 39.62 63.65
C LYS A 10 -11.74 40.92 62.89
N LYS A 11 -11.46 42.02 63.58
CA LYS A 11 -11.51 43.36 63.04
C LYS A 11 -10.15 43.98 63.18
N TYR A 12 -9.76 44.75 62.19
CA TYR A 12 -8.45 45.34 62.10
C TYR A 12 -8.57 46.81 61.78
N ILE A 13 -7.62 47.60 62.27
CA ILE A 13 -7.39 48.98 61.87
C ILE A 13 -6.05 49.08 61.17
N PHE A 14 -6.05 49.71 60.01
CA PHE A 14 -4.85 50.10 59.29
C PHE A 14 -4.57 51.57 59.54
N ASN A 15 -3.42 51.86 60.14
CA ASN A 15 -2.94 53.21 60.41
C ASN A 15 -1.43 53.29 60.16
N ASP A 16 -0.98 54.27 59.38
CA ASP A 16 0.43 54.54 59.07
C ASP A 16 1.26 53.29 58.75
N GLY A 17 0.73 52.42 57.87
CA GLY A 17 1.44 51.22 57.42
C GLY A 17 1.37 50.03 58.37
N LYS A 18 0.79 50.18 59.56
CA LYS A 18 0.61 49.12 60.55
C LYS A 18 -0.82 48.60 60.57
N VAL A 19 -0.96 47.31 60.85
CA VAL A 19 -2.24 46.65 61.09
C VAL A 19 -2.32 46.25 62.56
N GLU A 20 -3.37 46.68 63.25
CA GLU A 20 -3.63 46.36 64.65
C GLU A 20 -5.06 45.83 64.82
N GLU A 21 -5.33 45.07 65.90
CA GLU A 21 -6.67 44.54 66.17
C GLU A 21 -7.60 45.65 66.70
N TYR A 22 -8.82 45.71 66.17
CA TYR A 22 -9.80 46.75 66.45
C TYR A 22 -11.01 46.20 67.20
N PHE A 23 -11.20 46.61 68.45
CA PHE A 23 -12.30 46.09 69.29
C PHE A 23 -13.63 46.85 69.17
N GLY A 24 -13.71 47.88 68.33
CA GLY A 24 -14.91 48.69 68.18
C GLY A 24 -16.04 48.05 67.36
N LYS A 25 -17.19 48.72 67.30
CA LYS A 25 -18.34 48.28 66.51
C LYS A 25 -18.13 48.62 65.03
N LEU A 26 -18.20 47.61 64.17
CA LEU A 26 -18.17 47.75 62.72
C LEU A 26 -19.37 46.97 62.15
N LYS A 27 -20.22 47.64 61.38
CA LYS A 27 -21.36 47.02 60.71
C LYS A 27 -21.07 46.92 59.20
N THR A 28 -20.94 45.70 58.73
CA THR A 28 -20.73 45.35 57.33
C THR A 28 -22.03 44.80 56.73
N LYS A 29 -22.24 45.01 55.43
CA LYS A 29 -23.40 44.48 54.69
C LYS A 29 -22.94 44.12 53.28
N ASP A 30 -23.56 43.10 52.70
CA ASP A 30 -23.30 42.63 51.34
C ASP A 30 -21.80 42.26 51.19
N ASN A 31 -21.09 42.89 50.26
CA ASN A 31 -19.66 42.63 50.00
C ASN A 31 -18.72 43.63 50.70
N ILE A 32 -19.24 44.53 51.53
CA ILE A 32 -18.42 45.53 52.24
C ILE A 32 -17.81 44.88 53.47
N ILE A 33 -16.48 44.99 53.63
CA ILE A 33 -15.73 44.48 54.79
C ILE A 33 -15.15 45.59 55.67
N GLY A 34 -15.23 46.85 55.23
CA GLY A 34 -14.66 47.96 55.99
C GLY A 34 -15.08 49.33 55.50
N TYR A 35 -14.58 50.37 56.17
CA TYR A 35 -14.74 51.77 55.75
C TYR A 35 -13.47 52.55 56.04
N LEU A 36 -13.23 53.62 55.27
CA LEU A 36 -12.22 54.61 55.63
C LEU A 36 -12.52 55.19 57.01
N ALA A 37 -11.48 55.48 57.78
CA ALA A 37 -11.58 56.02 59.12
C ALA A 37 -10.70 57.26 59.26
N THR A 38 -11.06 58.14 60.18
CA THR A 38 -10.20 59.22 60.67
C THR A 38 -9.87 58.93 62.13
N ILE A 39 -8.58 58.92 62.46
CA ILE A 39 -8.06 58.63 63.79
C ILE A 39 -7.55 59.93 64.39
N ASP A 40 -8.13 60.35 65.51
CA ASP A 40 -7.72 61.51 66.29
C ASP A 40 -7.56 61.09 67.77
N GLY A 41 -6.31 60.82 68.17
CA GLY A 41 -5.99 60.15 69.43
C GLY A 41 -6.67 58.77 69.52
N ASP A 42 -7.43 58.53 70.60
CA ASP A 42 -8.18 57.28 70.81
C ASP A 42 -9.55 57.25 70.10
N LYS A 43 -9.96 58.34 69.42
CA LYS A 43 -11.27 58.43 68.75
C LYS A 43 -11.15 58.04 67.28
N ILE A 44 -11.85 56.96 66.92
CA ILE A 44 -11.94 56.46 65.55
C ILE A 44 -13.31 56.82 64.97
N LYS A 45 -13.34 57.65 63.93
CA LYS A 45 -14.57 58.03 63.22
C LYS A 45 -14.61 57.34 61.85
N LEU A 46 -15.55 56.43 61.67
CA LEU A 46 -15.78 55.76 60.39
C LEU A 46 -16.46 56.72 59.40
N SER A 47 -15.94 56.76 58.19
CA SER A 47 -16.56 57.45 57.05
C SER A 47 -17.68 56.60 56.43
N LYS A 48 -18.36 57.15 55.41
CA LYS A 48 -19.32 56.41 54.57
C LYS A 48 -18.68 55.73 53.36
N PHE A 49 -17.36 55.87 53.15
CA PHE A 49 -16.68 55.35 51.97
C PHE A 49 -16.36 53.86 52.16
N PRO A 50 -17.00 52.94 51.42
CA PRO A 50 -16.91 51.51 51.67
C PRO A 50 -15.62 50.88 51.14
N ILE A 51 -15.18 49.83 51.83
CA ILE A 51 -14.11 48.92 51.39
C ILE A 51 -14.75 47.57 51.12
N TYR A 52 -14.67 47.12 49.87
CA TYR A 52 -15.22 45.84 49.43
C TYR A 52 -14.21 44.70 49.57
N ASP A 53 -14.73 43.49 49.74
CA ASP A 53 -13.98 42.24 49.70
C ASP A 53 -13.69 41.85 48.25
N CYS A 54 -12.43 41.93 47.85
CA CYS A 54 -12.03 41.60 46.48
C CYS A 54 -12.27 40.15 46.08
N SER A 55 -12.46 39.24 47.04
CA SER A 55 -12.80 37.85 46.74
C SER A 55 -14.24 37.67 46.23
N LYS A 56 -15.10 38.68 46.39
CA LYS A 56 -16.55 38.58 46.12
C LYS A 56 -17.04 39.40 44.94
N ILE A 57 -16.21 40.30 44.40
CA ILE A 57 -16.59 41.25 43.35
C ILE A 57 -15.64 41.21 42.16
N ILE A 58 -16.09 41.78 41.04
CA ILE A 58 -15.20 42.17 39.93
C ILE A 58 -14.83 43.62 40.16
N PHE A 59 -13.53 43.92 40.23
CA PHE A 59 -13.02 45.25 40.54
C PHE A 59 -11.85 45.60 39.63
N GLU A 60 -11.90 46.77 39.01
CA GLU A 60 -10.77 47.32 38.25
C GLU A 60 -10.28 48.59 38.93
N GLY A 61 -9.01 48.62 39.31
CA GLY A 61 -8.45 49.75 40.05
C GLY A 61 -6.95 49.69 40.24
N ARG A 62 -6.40 50.76 40.81
CA ARG A 62 -4.98 50.92 41.04
C ARG A 62 -4.57 50.32 42.37
N LEU A 63 -3.49 49.55 42.40
CA LEU A 63 -2.90 49.08 43.66
C LEU A 63 -2.25 50.26 44.39
N THR A 64 -2.76 50.65 45.54
CA THR A 64 -2.27 51.85 46.25
C THR A 64 -1.52 51.53 47.54
N ILE A 65 -1.93 50.50 48.27
CA ILE A 65 -1.38 50.21 49.60
C ILE A 65 -1.14 48.71 49.79
N LYS A 66 0.03 48.36 50.33
CA LYS A 66 0.27 47.04 50.93
C LYS A 66 -0.16 47.09 52.40
N VAL A 67 -1.11 46.25 52.77
CA VAL A 67 -1.75 46.22 54.09
C VAL A 67 -1.00 45.23 54.98
N GLY A 68 0.13 45.68 55.52
CA GLY A 68 1.04 44.84 56.32
C GLY A 68 1.43 43.55 55.57
N ASN A 69 1.27 42.41 56.23
CA ASN A 69 1.44 41.08 55.63
C ASN A 69 0.10 40.43 55.25
N LEU A 70 -1.02 41.14 55.39
CA LEU A 70 -2.36 40.57 55.20
C LEU A 70 -2.86 40.68 53.77
N GLY A 71 -2.49 41.74 53.04
CA GLY A 71 -3.05 41.95 51.72
C GLY A 71 -2.71 43.27 51.05
N TYR A 72 -3.56 43.64 50.11
CA TYR A 72 -3.35 44.77 49.20
C TYR A 72 -4.67 45.52 48.99
N LEU A 73 -4.61 46.85 49.07
CA LEU A 73 -5.75 47.73 48.85
C LEU A 73 -5.68 48.32 47.45
N PHE A 74 -6.78 48.20 46.73
CA PHE A 74 -6.98 48.73 45.40
C PHE A 74 -8.00 49.86 45.42
N GLU A 75 -7.75 50.87 44.62
CA GLU A 75 -8.54 52.09 44.55
C GLU A 75 -9.09 52.32 43.14
N SER A 76 -10.39 52.61 43.09
CA SER A 76 -11.10 53.13 41.92
C SER A 76 -11.64 54.53 42.26
N ASN A 77 -12.22 55.23 41.28
CA ASN A 77 -12.76 56.57 41.51
C ASN A 77 -13.92 56.61 42.53
N GLU A 78 -14.61 55.48 42.75
CA GLU A 78 -15.87 55.44 43.51
C GLU A 78 -15.84 54.48 44.71
N SER A 79 -14.83 53.61 44.81
CA SER A 79 -14.75 52.61 45.88
C SER A 79 -13.34 52.03 46.08
N LEU A 80 -13.14 51.42 47.25
CA LEU A 80 -11.93 50.68 47.60
C LEU A 80 -12.22 49.19 47.65
N CYS A 81 -11.23 48.39 47.28
CA CYS A 81 -11.29 46.93 47.33
C CYS A 81 -10.07 46.39 48.07
N LEU A 82 -10.29 45.60 49.12
CA LEU A 82 -9.22 44.97 49.88
C LEU A 82 -9.12 43.49 49.49
N PHE A 83 -7.96 43.11 48.95
CA PHE A 83 -7.60 41.73 48.65
C PHE A 83 -6.73 41.20 49.79
N LEU A 84 -7.21 40.19 50.49
CA LEU A 84 -6.47 39.50 51.54
C LEU A 84 -5.77 38.29 50.93
N GLY A 85 -4.44 38.33 50.88
CA GLY A 85 -3.65 37.34 50.16
C GLY A 85 -2.33 37.92 49.65
N ASN A 86 -1.55 37.09 48.95
CA ASN A 86 -0.30 37.53 48.35
C ASN A 86 -0.45 37.76 46.84
N ILE A 87 0.28 38.73 46.32
CA ILE A 87 0.40 38.99 44.88
C ILE A 87 1.87 38.76 44.53
N ASP A 88 2.12 37.98 43.49
CA ASP A 88 3.48 37.76 43.02
C ASP A 88 4.01 39.03 42.32
N THR A 89 5.14 39.55 42.78
CA THR A 89 5.76 40.80 42.31
C THR A 89 4.78 42.01 42.21
N PRO A 90 4.24 42.51 43.34
CA PRO A 90 3.25 43.59 43.31
C PRO A 90 3.88 44.91 42.87
N VAL A 91 3.24 45.61 41.93
CA VAL A 91 3.65 46.93 41.46
C VAL A 91 2.71 47.96 42.07
N ILE A 92 3.17 48.66 43.10
CA ILE A 92 2.44 49.81 43.64
C ILE A 92 2.23 50.81 42.51
N ASN A 93 1.05 51.42 42.48
CA ASN A 93 0.58 52.31 41.43
C ASN A 93 0.31 51.63 40.07
N GLY A 94 0.40 50.30 39.97
CA GLY A 94 -0.07 49.53 38.81
C GLY A 94 -1.59 49.39 38.78
N ASN A 95 -2.16 49.22 37.59
CA ASN A 95 -3.59 48.95 37.39
C ASN A 95 -3.84 47.44 37.34
N TYR A 96 -4.88 47.00 38.05
CA TYR A 96 -5.23 45.59 38.17
C TYR A 96 -6.73 45.39 37.96
N LEU A 97 -7.05 44.25 37.36
CA LEU A 97 -8.39 43.67 37.28
C LEU A 97 -8.45 42.51 38.27
N ILE A 98 -9.44 42.54 39.16
CA ILE A 98 -9.68 41.50 40.15
C ILE A 98 -11.01 40.86 39.84
N ILE A 99 -11.03 39.55 39.62
CA ILE A 99 -12.24 38.79 39.34
C ILE A 99 -12.43 37.81 40.48
N LYS A 100 -13.26 38.18 41.47
CA LYS A 100 -13.57 37.36 42.65
C LYS A 100 -12.32 36.72 43.28
N GLY A 101 -11.33 37.55 43.58
CA GLY A 101 -10.08 37.15 44.23
C GLY A 101 -8.96 36.74 43.27
N ILE A 102 -9.22 36.57 41.98
CA ILE A 102 -8.17 36.38 40.98
C ILE A 102 -7.62 37.73 40.53
N VAL A 103 -6.35 38.02 40.85
CA VAL A 103 -5.71 39.30 40.57
C VAL A 103 -4.91 39.25 39.27
N ILE A 104 -5.29 40.07 38.30
CA ILE A 104 -4.73 40.12 36.95
C ILE A 104 -4.25 41.54 36.68
N VAL A 105 -3.06 41.71 36.10
CA VAL A 105 -2.57 43.04 35.70
C VAL A 105 -3.46 43.58 34.58
N SER A 106 -4.03 44.78 34.75
CA SER A 106 -4.95 45.35 33.76
C SER A 106 -4.24 45.58 32.41
N GLY A 107 -4.98 45.38 31.32
CA GLY A 107 -4.45 45.44 29.95
C GLY A 107 -3.61 44.23 29.51
N ASN A 108 -3.29 43.29 30.40
CA ASN A 108 -2.54 42.09 30.05
C ASN A 108 -3.49 40.94 29.62
N LYS A 109 -3.88 40.92 28.34
CA LYS A 109 -4.75 39.89 27.76
C LYS A 109 -4.19 38.47 27.99
N ARG A 110 -2.87 38.28 27.88
CA ARG A 110 -2.24 36.97 28.07
C ARG A 110 -2.44 36.42 29.48
N LYS A 111 -2.20 37.23 30.52
CA LYS A 111 -2.46 36.82 31.91
C LYS A 111 -3.95 36.53 32.18
N LEU A 112 -4.85 37.21 31.47
CA LEU A 112 -6.28 36.90 31.52
C LEU A 112 -6.56 35.51 30.96
N LEU A 113 -6.02 35.19 29.78
CA LEU A 113 -6.15 33.86 29.15
C LEU A 113 -5.56 32.75 30.02
N ASP A 114 -4.37 32.98 30.60
CA ASP A 114 -3.68 32.02 31.47
C ASP A 114 -4.51 31.68 32.74
N SER A 115 -5.43 32.57 33.15
CA SER A 115 -6.31 32.40 34.31
C SER A 115 -7.70 31.83 33.97
N MET A 116 -7.91 31.38 32.71
CA MET A 116 -9.18 30.83 32.24
C MET A 116 -9.39 29.36 32.62
N ASP A 117 -8.76 28.90 33.70
CA ASP A 117 -9.13 27.68 34.43
C ASP A 117 -10.20 27.95 35.50
N ASN A 118 -10.53 29.22 35.76
CA ASN A 118 -11.58 29.65 36.68
C ASN A 118 -12.86 30.07 35.93
N TYR A 119 -14.02 29.58 36.39
CA TYR A 119 -15.31 29.85 35.74
C TYR A 119 -15.66 31.35 35.66
N ASP A 120 -15.47 32.11 36.75
CA ASP A 120 -15.81 33.53 36.79
C ASP A 120 -14.91 34.35 35.86
N VAL A 121 -13.64 33.95 35.71
CA VAL A 121 -12.70 34.55 34.76
C VAL A 121 -13.14 34.28 33.31
N ILE A 122 -13.55 33.05 33.01
CA ILE A 122 -14.07 32.68 31.68
C ILE A 122 -15.31 33.52 31.34
N GLN A 123 -16.29 33.62 32.24
CA GLN A 123 -17.51 34.40 32.01
C GLN A 123 -17.21 35.88 31.80
N TYR A 124 -16.31 36.45 32.62
CA TYR A 124 -15.85 37.82 32.42
C TYR A 124 -15.19 38.00 31.05
N ALA A 125 -14.26 37.12 30.67
CA ALA A 125 -13.53 37.21 29.41
C ALA A 125 -14.48 37.11 28.20
N LEU A 126 -15.44 36.19 28.21
CA LEU A 126 -16.46 36.05 27.16
C LEU A 126 -17.38 37.28 27.08
N SER A 127 -17.72 37.90 28.22
CA SER A 127 -18.53 39.12 28.23
C SER A 127 -17.78 40.33 27.68
N LYS A 128 -16.47 40.42 27.94
CA LYS A 128 -15.61 41.54 27.54
C LYS A 128 -15.14 41.43 26.09
N TYR A 129 -14.88 40.20 25.62
CA TYR A 129 -14.34 39.90 24.30
C TYR A 129 -15.21 38.84 23.57
N PRO A 130 -16.48 39.14 23.28
CA PRO A 130 -17.43 38.14 22.78
C PRO A 130 -17.15 37.62 21.35
N SER A 131 -16.28 38.29 20.60
CA SER A 131 -15.93 37.95 19.21
C SER A 131 -14.44 37.71 19.02
N ASP A 132 -13.69 37.52 20.11
CA ASP A 132 -12.25 37.26 20.04
C ASP A 132 -11.99 35.75 20.01
N ASP A 133 -11.53 35.25 18.87
CA ASP A 133 -11.32 33.82 18.63
C ASP A 133 -10.40 33.17 19.67
N GLU A 134 -9.36 33.87 20.12
CA GLU A 134 -8.40 33.33 21.10
C GLU A 134 -9.07 33.16 22.47
N VAL A 135 -9.90 34.12 22.88
CA VAL A 135 -10.68 34.05 24.12
C VAL A 135 -11.71 32.92 24.05
N ILE A 136 -12.44 32.80 22.94
CA ILE A 136 -13.45 31.75 22.77
C ILE A 136 -12.79 30.36 22.82
N ARG A 137 -11.65 30.18 22.14
CA ARG A 137 -10.91 28.91 22.14
C ARG A 137 -10.41 28.53 23.53
N GLN A 138 -9.83 29.47 24.27
CA GLN A 138 -9.40 29.22 25.65
C GLN A 138 -10.58 28.98 26.60
N ALA A 139 -11.71 29.67 26.39
CA ALA A 139 -12.94 29.42 27.15
C ALA A 139 -13.45 27.99 26.98
N ILE A 140 -13.45 27.46 25.74
CA ILE A 140 -13.84 26.07 25.46
C ILE A 140 -12.97 25.09 26.25
N ILE A 141 -11.64 25.26 26.21
CA ILE A 141 -10.70 24.40 26.93
C ILE A 141 -10.93 24.48 28.45
N GLY A 142 -11.05 25.69 28.99
CA GLY A 142 -11.31 25.93 30.41
C GLY A 142 -12.63 25.32 30.89
N LEU A 143 -13.72 25.54 30.14
CA LEU A 143 -15.03 24.97 30.44
C LEU A 143 -15.02 23.44 30.39
N SER A 144 -14.34 22.84 29.40
CA SER A 144 -14.18 21.38 29.32
C SER A 144 -13.43 20.82 30.54
N LYS A 145 -12.35 21.48 30.98
CA LYS A 145 -11.59 21.10 32.20
C LYS A 145 -12.45 21.20 33.46
N LEU A 146 -13.30 22.22 33.54
CA LEU A 146 -14.24 22.43 34.65
C LEU A 146 -15.48 21.50 34.59
N GLY A 147 -15.60 20.66 33.56
CA GLY A 147 -16.74 19.75 33.38
C GLY A 147 -18.02 20.46 32.91
N LYS A 148 -17.94 21.71 32.43
CA LYS A 148 -19.06 22.49 31.89
C LYS A 148 -19.29 22.16 30.41
N CYS A 149 -19.52 20.89 30.12
CA CYS A 149 -19.49 20.36 28.76
C CYS A 149 -20.55 20.96 27.81
N SER A 150 -21.77 21.21 28.29
CA SER A 150 -22.81 21.82 27.45
C SER A 150 -22.45 23.25 27.00
N GLU A 151 -21.82 24.04 27.87
CA GLU A 151 -21.35 25.40 27.53
C GLU A 151 -20.18 25.33 26.54
N ALA A 152 -19.20 24.44 26.78
CA ALA A 152 -18.06 24.23 25.89
C ALA A 152 -18.49 23.82 24.47
N ILE A 153 -19.42 22.85 24.37
CA ILE A 153 -19.97 22.38 23.09
C ILE A 153 -20.74 23.50 22.38
N SER A 154 -21.54 24.28 23.12
CA SER A 154 -22.29 25.40 22.52
C SER A 154 -21.38 26.50 21.97
N LEU A 155 -20.21 26.74 22.56
CA LEU A 155 -19.24 27.68 22.02
C LEU A 155 -18.51 27.08 20.81
N TYR A 156 -18.11 25.81 20.90
CA TYR A 156 -17.39 25.12 19.83
C TYR A 156 -18.19 24.99 18.54
N THR A 157 -19.50 24.78 18.63
CA THR A 157 -20.40 24.70 17.45
C THR A 157 -20.52 26.01 16.69
N LYS A 158 -20.22 27.14 17.32
CA LYS A 158 -20.25 28.48 16.71
C LYS A 158 -18.90 28.89 16.09
N LEU A 159 -17.84 28.08 16.26
CA LEU A 159 -16.55 28.36 15.67
C LEU A 159 -16.52 27.98 14.19
N ASP A 160 -16.14 28.94 13.35
CA ASP A 160 -15.91 28.71 11.91
C ASP A 160 -14.66 27.86 11.67
N LYS A 161 -13.61 28.08 12.48
CA LYS A 161 -12.34 27.35 12.43
C LYS A 161 -12.09 26.59 13.72
N LYS A 162 -11.73 25.32 13.58
CA LYS A 162 -11.52 24.39 14.70
C LYS A 162 -10.07 23.92 14.70
N TYR A 163 -9.40 24.04 15.84
CA TYR A 163 -8.02 23.61 16.03
C TYR A 163 -7.95 22.40 16.98
N PRO A 164 -6.81 21.68 17.02
CA PRO A 164 -6.71 20.41 17.74
C PRO A 164 -7.03 20.50 19.23
N GLU A 165 -6.50 21.49 19.96
CA GLU A 165 -6.61 21.55 21.42
C GLU A 165 -8.05 21.66 21.92
N GLU A 166 -8.81 22.65 21.43
CA GLU A 166 -10.21 22.81 21.81
C GLU A 166 -11.10 21.71 21.24
N SER A 167 -10.76 21.15 20.08
CA SER A 167 -11.51 20.04 19.49
C SER A 167 -11.40 18.79 20.36
N LEU A 168 -10.19 18.44 20.80
CA LEU A 168 -9.98 17.31 21.71
C LEU A 168 -10.66 17.53 23.06
N ALA A 169 -10.59 18.75 23.62
CA ALA A 169 -11.28 19.08 24.86
C ALA A 169 -12.82 18.94 24.74
N VAL A 170 -13.38 19.22 23.56
CA VAL A 170 -14.82 19.05 23.28
C VAL A 170 -15.18 17.59 23.02
N ALA A 171 -14.31 16.83 22.36
CA ALA A 171 -14.48 15.39 22.17
C ALA A 171 -14.60 14.65 23.52
N GLU A 172 -13.73 14.97 24.48
CA GLU A 172 -13.83 14.43 25.84
C GLU A 172 -15.16 14.81 26.52
N CYS A 173 -15.70 15.99 26.19
CA CYS A 173 -17.00 16.41 26.69
C CYS A 173 -18.16 15.65 26.06
N TYR A 174 -18.12 15.40 24.74
CA TYR A 174 -19.09 14.53 24.07
C TYR A 174 -19.09 13.12 24.67
N GLU A 175 -17.92 12.56 24.99
CA GLU A 175 -17.84 11.26 25.70
C GLU A 175 -18.52 11.31 27.07
N LYS A 176 -18.26 12.35 27.87
CA LYS A 176 -18.84 12.50 29.22
C LYS A 176 -20.36 12.58 29.21
N ILE A 177 -20.95 13.18 28.18
CA ILE A 177 -22.41 13.29 28.04
C ILE A 177 -23.06 12.12 27.29
N GLY A 178 -22.27 11.14 26.84
CA GLY A 178 -22.77 9.95 26.14
C GLY A 178 -22.97 10.11 24.63
N GLU A 179 -22.50 11.21 24.03
CA GLU A 179 -22.51 11.46 22.59
C GLU A 179 -21.24 10.93 21.92
N GLU A 180 -20.96 9.63 22.12
CA GLU A 180 -19.71 8.96 21.75
C GLU A 180 -19.40 9.04 20.24
N LEU A 181 -20.41 9.15 19.36
CA LEU A 181 -20.21 9.30 17.91
C LEU A 181 -19.64 10.66 17.51
N GLU A 182 -20.08 11.75 18.15
CA GLU A 182 -19.54 13.08 17.87
C GLU A 182 -18.08 13.18 18.36
N ALA A 183 -17.78 12.52 19.48
CA ALA A 183 -16.40 12.37 19.95
C ALA A 183 -15.53 11.60 18.94
N LEU A 184 -16.00 10.46 18.41
CA LEU A 184 -15.27 9.68 17.40
C LEU A 184 -14.96 10.48 16.15
N LYS A 185 -15.93 11.26 15.63
CA LYS A 185 -15.70 12.13 14.46
C LYS A 185 -14.54 13.07 14.72
N ILE A 186 -14.49 13.71 15.87
CA ILE A 186 -13.41 14.64 16.21
C ILE A 186 -12.07 13.89 16.37
N TYR A 187 -12.04 12.78 17.13
CA TYR A 187 -10.81 12.01 17.31
C TYR A 187 -10.22 11.48 16.00
N SER A 188 -11.06 11.11 15.02
CA SER A 188 -10.57 10.65 13.72
C SER A 188 -9.67 11.66 12.99
N PHE A 189 -9.80 12.96 13.28
CA PHE A 189 -8.96 14.02 12.70
C PHE A 189 -7.79 14.44 13.59
N PHE A 190 -7.93 14.33 14.92
CA PHE A 190 -7.02 14.99 15.86
C PHE A 190 -6.31 14.04 16.83
N SER A 191 -6.73 12.78 16.96
CA SER A 191 -6.07 11.78 17.83
C SER A 191 -6.44 10.33 17.48
N ASP A 192 -5.53 9.64 16.78
CA ASP A 192 -5.68 8.21 16.43
C ASP A 192 -5.71 7.30 17.68
N GLU A 193 -4.91 7.63 18.71
CA GLU A 193 -4.90 6.88 19.98
C GLU A 193 -6.27 6.91 20.68
N ARG A 194 -6.85 8.11 20.85
CA ARG A 194 -8.17 8.25 21.49
C ARG A 194 -9.28 7.65 20.64
N TYR A 195 -9.18 7.76 19.31
CA TYR A 195 -10.10 7.11 18.38
C TYR A 195 -10.14 5.60 18.63
N LYS A 196 -8.98 4.92 18.65
CA LYS A 196 -8.88 3.46 18.84
C LYS A 196 -9.46 3.02 20.19
N ILE A 197 -9.16 3.75 21.27
CA ILE A 197 -9.68 3.43 22.61
C ILE A 197 -11.21 3.50 22.64
N LEU A 198 -11.79 4.58 22.10
CA LEU A 198 -13.24 4.75 22.08
C LEU A 198 -13.92 3.75 21.12
N GLU A 199 -13.33 3.51 19.95
CA GLU A 199 -13.81 2.52 18.99
C GLU A 199 -13.85 1.12 19.62
N GLU A 200 -12.80 0.69 20.32
CA GLU A 200 -12.76 -0.62 21.00
C GLU A 200 -13.84 -0.72 22.08
N LYS A 201 -14.04 0.34 22.87
CA LYS A 201 -15.10 0.40 23.88
C LYS A 201 -16.49 0.25 23.25
N LEU A 202 -16.77 0.96 22.16
CA LEU A 202 -18.03 0.87 21.43
C LEU A 202 -18.21 -0.50 20.76
N ARG A 203 -17.14 -1.07 20.21
CA ARG A 203 -17.14 -2.41 19.63
C ARG A 203 -17.52 -3.46 20.66
N LYS A 204 -16.92 -3.44 21.86
CA LYS A 204 -17.29 -4.33 22.98
C LYS A 204 -18.77 -4.19 23.39
N LYS A 205 -19.31 -2.97 23.34
CA LYS A 205 -20.74 -2.72 23.61
C LYS A 205 -21.63 -3.36 22.54
N VAL A 206 -21.25 -3.26 21.27
CA VAL A 206 -21.94 -3.91 20.16
C VAL A 206 -21.84 -5.43 20.25
N ASP A 207 -20.65 -5.97 20.52
CA ASP A 207 -20.41 -7.42 20.62
C ASP A 207 -21.29 -8.07 21.70
N LYS A 208 -21.50 -7.40 22.85
CA LYS A 208 -22.47 -7.86 23.87
C LYS A 208 -23.91 -7.94 23.36
N ILE A 209 -24.34 -7.00 22.53
CA ILE A 209 -25.67 -7.03 21.92
C ILE A 209 -25.78 -8.18 20.92
N ILE A 210 -24.70 -8.47 20.18
CA ILE A 210 -24.64 -9.62 19.28
C ILE A 210 -24.71 -10.94 20.07
N GLU A 211 -24.02 -11.06 21.19
CA GLU A 211 -24.10 -12.23 22.09
C GLU A 211 -25.52 -12.44 22.63
N GLU A 212 -26.20 -11.37 23.04
CA GLU A 212 -27.61 -11.43 23.45
C GLU A 212 -28.51 -11.88 22.30
N TYR A 213 -28.22 -11.45 21.07
CA TYR A 213 -28.96 -11.88 19.89
C TYR A 213 -28.74 -13.37 19.61
N ASP A 214 -27.50 -13.83 19.69
CA ASP A 214 -27.16 -15.23 19.48
C ASP A 214 -27.84 -16.14 20.54
N ALA A 215 -28.06 -15.63 21.76
CA ALA A 215 -28.78 -16.34 22.81
C ALA A 215 -30.32 -16.31 22.66
N THR A 216 -30.90 -15.20 22.19
CA THR A 216 -32.36 -14.97 22.22
C THR A 216 -33.05 -15.10 20.86
N GLY A 217 -32.31 -14.93 19.76
CA GLY A 217 -32.84 -14.82 18.41
C GLY A 217 -33.67 -13.57 18.13
N ASN A 218 -33.72 -12.60 19.06
CA ASN A 218 -34.55 -11.41 18.95
C ASN A 218 -33.88 -10.35 18.06
N ALA A 219 -34.23 -10.31 16.77
CA ALA A 219 -33.64 -9.35 15.82
C ALA A 219 -33.84 -7.87 16.19
N LYS A 220 -34.83 -7.52 17.03
CA LYS A 220 -35.09 -6.11 17.41
C LYS A 220 -33.88 -5.47 18.10
N ILE A 221 -33.10 -6.23 18.86
CA ILE A 221 -31.96 -5.68 19.61
C ILE A 221 -30.78 -5.32 18.69
N LEU A 222 -30.63 -6.00 17.55
CA LEU A 222 -29.57 -5.72 16.58
C LEU A 222 -29.78 -4.39 15.84
N TYR A 223 -31.02 -3.90 15.70
CA TYR A 223 -31.26 -2.57 15.11
C TYR A 223 -30.61 -1.46 15.93
N ASN A 224 -30.65 -1.58 17.26
CA ASN A 224 -30.00 -0.61 18.15
C ASN A 224 -28.47 -0.68 18.03
N ALA A 225 -27.90 -1.84 17.70
CA ALA A 225 -26.46 -1.99 17.51
C ALA A 225 -25.94 -1.26 16.26
N LEU A 226 -26.76 -1.13 15.21
CA LEU A 226 -26.37 -0.44 13.97
C LEU A 226 -26.01 1.03 14.21
N SER A 227 -26.65 1.71 15.18
CA SER A 227 -26.39 3.11 15.48
C SER A 227 -25.20 3.34 16.41
N ILE A 228 -24.63 2.30 17.05
CA ILE A 228 -23.60 2.48 18.08
C ILE A 228 -22.21 2.69 17.45
N LEU A 229 -21.88 1.94 16.40
CA LEU A 229 -20.58 2.05 15.72
C LEU A 229 -20.76 1.91 14.20
N PRO A 230 -20.83 3.03 13.45
CA PRO A 230 -21.09 3.02 12.01
C PRO A 230 -20.06 2.27 11.17
N THR A 231 -18.81 2.17 11.62
CA THR A 231 -17.75 1.45 10.89
C THR A 231 -17.82 -0.07 11.07
N TYR A 232 -18.59 -0.56 12.04
CA TYR A 232 -18.66 -1.98 12.35
C TYR A 232 -19.86 -2.64 11.66
N ASP A 233 -19.56 -3.60 10.79
CA ASP A 233 -20.49 -4.26 9.87
C ASP A 233 -21.17 -5.52 10.45
N ALA A 234 -20.62 -6.12 11.51
CA ALA A 234 -21.11 -7.36 12.09
C ALA A 234 -22.61 -7.38 12.45
N PRO A 235 -23.21 -6.32 13.05
CA PRO A 235 -24.65 -6.31 13.30
C PRO A 235 -25.48 -6.38 12.01
N ALA A 236 -25.03 -5.69 10.96
CA ALA A 236 -25.69 -5.70 9.65
C ALA A 236 -25.59 -7.08 9.00
N LEU A 237 -24.42 -7.73 9.08
CA LEU A 237 -24.25 -9.10 8.60
C LEU A 237 -25.16 -10.10 9.34
N LYS A 238 -25.25 -10.01 10.68
CA LYS A 238 -26.14 -10.86 11.49
C LYS A 238 -27.61 -10.67 11.13
N LEU A 239 -28.05 -9.43 10.91
CA LEU A 239 -29.40 -9.13 10.42
C LEU A 239 -29.62 -9.67 9.00
N GLY A 240 -28.66 -9.51 8.10
CA GLY A 240 -28.71 -10.09 6.75
C GLY A 240 -28.92 -11.61 6.81
N TRP A 241 -28.12 -12.33 7.60
CA TRP A 241 -28.27 -13.77 7.82
C TRP A 241 -29.57 -14.18 8.51
N HIS A 242 -30.12 -13.34 9.40
CA HIS A 242 -31.43 -13.58 10.01
C HIS A 242 -32.54 -13.61 8.94
N PHE A 243 -32.51 -12.67 8.02
CA PHE A 243 -33.55 -12.49 7.02
C PHE A 243 -33.35 -13.30 5.75
N ILE A 244 -32.12 -13.68 5.37
CA ILE A 244 -31.86 -14.34 4.07
C ILE A 244 -32.68 -15.62 3.86
N ARG A 245 -33.03 -16.36 4.93
CA ARG A 245 -33.88 -17.57 4.85
C ARG A 245 -35.38 -17.26 4.96
N LYS A 246 -35.76 -16.16 5.61
CA LYS A 246 -37.17 -15.82 5.90
C LYS A 246 -37.76 -14.88 4.86
N ASN A 247 -37.00 -13.86 4.49
CA ASN A 247 -37.32 -12.81 3.54
C ASN A 247 -36.02 -12.35 2.84
N PRO A 248 -35.60 -13.02 1.76
CA PRO A 248 -34.38 -12.68 1.03
C PRO A 248 -34.32 -11.22 0.58
N GLU A 249 -35.45 -10.65 0.14
CA GLU A 249 -35.49 -9.26 -0.31
C GLU A 249 -35.21 -8.29 0.83
N GLU A 250 -35.72 -8.57 2.03
CA GLU A 250 -35.41 -7.78 3.21
C GLU A 250 -33.95 -7.91 3.66
N SER A 251 -33.29 -9.05 3.39
CA SER A 251 -31.87 -9.22 3.74
C SER A 251 -30.92 -8.32 2.95
N ILE A 252 -31.31 -7.93 1.73
CA ILE A 252 -30.50 -7.08 0.84
C ILE A 252 -30.13 -5.78 1.53
N LYS A 253 -31.09 -5.07 2.15
CA LYS A 253 -30.84 -3.77 2.80
C LYS A 253 -29.76 -3.85 3.88
N PHE A 254 -29.65 -4.99 4.57
CA PHE A 254 -28.66 -5.20 5.63
C PHE A 254 -27.29 -5.58 5.06
N PHE A 255 -27.23 -6.38 4.00
CA PHE A 255 -25.96 -6.64 3.32
C PHE A 255 -25.44 -5.42 2.57
N GLU A 256 -26.31 -4.57 2.02
CA GLU A 256 -25.93 -3.26 1.46
C GLU A 256 -25.36 -2.34 2.55
N GLU A 257 -26.00 -2.29 3.72
CA GLU A 257 -25.47 -1.57 4.87
C GLU A 257 -24.11 -2.16 5.30
N ALA A 258 -23.94 -3.48 5.36
CA ALA A 258 -22.63 -4.09 5.66
C ALA A 258 -21.54 -3.69 4.64
N VAL A 259 -21.86 -3.69 3.34
CA VAL A 259 -20.95 -3.24 2.26
C VAL A 259 -20.62 -1.75 2.38
N LYS A 260 -21.58 -0.92 2.78
CA LYS A 260 -21.38 0.52 3.00
C LYS A 260 -20.43 0.79 4.16
N ARG A 261 -20.51 -0.02 5.24
CA ARG A 261 -19.64 0.09 6.41
C ARG A 261 -18.25 -0.46 6.15
N SER A 262 -18.18 -1.59 5.47
CA SER A 262 -16.94 -2.29 5.14
C SER A 262 -17.07 -2.95 3.77
N ARG A 263 -16.40 -2.37 2.76
CA ARG A 263 -16.42 -2.87 1.39
C ARG A 263 -15.43 -4.00 1.18
N SER A 264 -15.66 -5.12 1.86
CA SER A 264 -14.82 -6.32 1.78
C SER A 264 -15.33 -7.30 0.71
N TYR A 265 -14.43 -8.14 0.18
CA TYR A 265 -14.80 -9.25 -0.70
C TYR A 265 -15.91 -10.13 -0.11
N HIS A 266 -15.82 -10.42 1.18
CA HIS A 266 -16.80 -11.26 1.87
C HIS A 266 -18.19 -10.61 1.87
N ASN A 267 -18.28 -9.31 2.20
CA ASN A 267 -19.54 -8.59 2.25
C ASN A 267 -20.19 -8.48 0.86
N LEU A 268 -19.37 -8.28 -0.18
CA LEU A 268 -19.84 -8.29 -1.57
C LEU A 268 -20.44 -9.65 -1.97
N LEU A 269 -19.79 -10.78 -1.61
CA LEU A 269 -20.36 -12.10 -1.89
C LEU A 269 -21.66 -12.36 -1.13
N MET A 270 -21.78 -11.90 0.12
CA MET A 270 -23.02 -12.03 0.88
C MET A 270 -24.17 -11.24 0.25
N LEU A 271 -23.88 -10.02 -0.22
CA LEU A 271 -24.83 -9.21 -0.96
C LEU A 271 -25.22 -9.86 -2.30
N ALA A 272 -24.24 -10.38 -3.07
CA ALA A 272 -24.51 -11.10 -4.31
C ALA A 272 -25.39 -12.34 -4.10
N ASN A 273 -25.12 -13.12 -3.06
CA ASN A 273 -25.94 -14.27 -2.69
C ASN A 273 -27.37 -13.84 -2.31
N ALA A 274 -27.54 -12.72 -1.59
CA ALA A 274 -28.86 -12.17 -1.28
C ALA A 274 -29.64 -11.73 -2.53
N TYR A 275 -28.96 -11.10 -3.49
CA TYR A 275 -29.55 -10.78 -4.79
C TYR A 275 -29.98 -12.03 -5.56
N ILE A 276 -29.14 -13.08 -5.62
CA ILE A 276 -29.47 -14.37 -6.27
C ILE A 276 -30.70 -15.00 -5.62
N LYS A 277 -30.74 -15.07 -4.28
CA LYS A 277 -31.87 -15.64 -3.53
C LYS A 277 -33.17 -14.85 -3.71
N SER A 278 -33.07 -13.58 -4.11
CA SER A 278 -34.21 -12.70 -4.39
C SER A 278 -34.57 -12.62 -5.88
N GLY A 279 -33.93 -13.41 -6.74
CA GLY A 279 -34.18 -13.40 -8.19
C GLY A 279 -33.58 -12.20 -8.96
N LYS A 280 -32.71 -11.41 -8.32
CA LYS A 280 -32.07 -10.21 -8.88
C LYS A 280 -30.70 -10.55 -9.47
N TYR A 281 -30.69 -11.36 -10.53
CA TYR A 281 -29.47 -11.99 -11.04
C TYR A 281 -28.50 -11.00 -11.72
N MET A 282 -29.02 -9.95 -12.37
CA MET A 282 -28.17 -8.92 -13.01
C MET A 282 -27.43 -8.07 -11.97
N GLU A 283 -28.10 -7.73 -10.88
CA GLU A 283 -27.50 -7.04 -9.74
C GLU A 283 -26.45 -7.91 -9.08
N ALA A 284 -26.74 -9.21 -8.88
CA ALA A 284 -25.78 -10.16 -8.38
C ALA A 284 -24.52 -10.24 -9.24
N LEU A 285 -24.66 -10.33 -10.57
CA LEU A 285 -23.50 -10.35 -11.49
C LEU A 285 -22.64 -9.11 -11.33
N LYS A 286 -23.22 -7.91 -11.29
CA LYS A 286 -22.46 -6.66 -11.11
C LYS A 286 -21.65 -6.67 -9.81
N ILE A 287 -22.26 -7.14 -8.72
CA ILE A 287 -21.57 -7.25 -7.42
C ILE A 287 -20.48 -8.31 -7.45
N ILE A 288 -20.70 -9.44 -8.12
CA ILE A 288 -19.70 -10.52 -8.26
C ILE A 288 -18.53 -10.05 -9.12
N GLU A 289 -18.77 -9.41 -10.25
CA GLU A 289 -17.73 -8.82 -11.09
C GLU A 289 -16.89 -7.82 -10.32
N GLU A 290 -17.51 -7.03 -9.45
CA GLU A 290 -16.80 -6.15 -8.56
C GLU A 290 -15.94 -6.90 -7.53
N ALA A 291 -16.49 -7.95 -6.91
CA ALA A 291 -15.74 -8.78 -5.96
C ALA A 291 -14.55 -9.48 -6.64
N GLU A 292 -14.72 -9.95 -7.88
CA GLU A 292 -13.69 -10.66 -8.64
C GLU A 292 -12.54 -9.77 -9.10
N LYS A 293 -12.72 -8.44 -9.13
CA LYS A 293 -11.59 -7.50 -9.28
C LYS A 293 -10.63 -7.55 -8.08
N MET A 294 -11.11 -7.94 -6.90
CA MET A 294 -10.28 -8.13 -5.71
C MET A 294 -9.62 -9.51 -5.74
N ARG A 295 -10.41 -10.56 -5.91
CA ARG A 295 -9.98 -11.96 -6.04
C ARG A 295 -11.13 -12.80 -6.56
N ARG A 296 -10.85 -13.86 -7.34
CA ARG A 296 -11.84 -14.87 -7.70
C ARG A 296 -11.65 -16.11 -6.84
N THR A 297 -12.75 -16.70 -6.36
CA THR A 297 -12.70 -17.95 -5.59
C THR A 297 -13.77 -18.92 -6.09
N ALA A 298 -13.70 -20.18 -5.68
CA ALA A 298 -14.75 -21.15 -5.94
C ALA A 298 -16.14 -20.62 -5.57
N GLY A 299 -16.25 -19.91 -4.44
CA GLY A 299 -17.50 -19.29 -3.98
C GLY A 299 -18.04 -18.18 -4.90
N SER A 300 -17.17 -17.28 -5.40
CA SER A 300 -17.63 -16.26 -6.36
C SER A 300 -18.04 -16.88 -7.68
N ALA A 301 -17.27 -17.85 -8.18
CA ALA A 301 -17.58 -18.56 -9.40
C ALA A 301 -18.89 -19.34 -9.27
N PHE A 302 -19.12 -20.03 -8.15
CA PHE A 302 -20.38 -20.73 -7.91
C PHE A 302 -21.58 -19.78 -7.94
N LEU A 303 -21.50 -18.64 -7.23
CA LEU A 303 -22.56 -17.63 -7.25
C LEU A 303 -22.73 -17.03 -8.66
N ARG A 304 -21.64 -16.82 -9.40
CA ARG A 304 -21.70 -16.33 -10.79
C ARG A 304 -22.38 -17.33 -11.70
N GLY A 305 -22.04 -18.62 -11.57
CA GLY A 305 -22.67 -19.72 -12.28
C GLY A 305 -24.17 -19.77 -12.00
N LEU A 306 -24.61 -19.63 -10.74
CA LEU A 306 -26.03 -19.57 -10.39
C LEU A 306 -26.73 -18.37 -11.04
N ALA A 307 -26.10 -17.20 -11.06
CA ALA A 307 -26.69 -16.02 -11.70
C ALA A 307 -26.78 -16.19 -13.24
N LEU A 308 -25.71 -16.65 -13.89
CA LEU A 308 -25.65 -16.90 -15.34
C LEU A 308 -26.64 -17.99 -15.79
N GLU A 309 -26.78 -19.07 -15.01
CA GLU A 309 -27.75 -20.14 -15.27
C GLU A 309 -29.17 -19.59 -15.36
N ASN A 310 -29.55 -18.69 -14.45
CA ASN A 310 -30.87 -18.06 -14.42
C ASN A 310 -31.05 -16.94 -15.46
N LEU A 311 -29.95 -16.44 -16.04
CA LEU A 311 -29.94 -15.49 -17.16
C LEU A 311 -29.85 -16.17 -18.53
N ASN A 312 -30.01 -17.50 -18.60
CA ASN A 312 -29.91 -18.31 -19.82
C ASN A 312 -28.50 -18.37 -20.47
N ALA A 313 -27.44 -17.97 -19.76
CA ALA A 313 -26.04 -18.10 -20.20
C ALA A 313 -25.45 -19.45 -19.75
N LYS A 314 -26.04 -20.56 -20.23
CA LYS A 314 -25.76 -21.91 -19.72
C LYS A 314 -24.33 -22.38 -19.96
N SER A 315 -23.70 -21.96 -21.06
CA SER A 315 -22.33 -22.38 -21.38
C SER A 315 -21.32 -21.73 -20.43
N GLU A 316 -21.51 -20.45 -20.13
CA GLU A 316 -20.71 -19.67 -19.20
C GLU A 316 -20.93 -20.15 -17.76
N ALA A 317 -22.18 -20.42 -17.38
CA ALA A 317 -22.52 -21.01 -16.09
C ALA A 317 -21.84 -22.38 -15.88
N GLU A 318 -21.84 -23.25 -16.90
CA GLU A 318 -21.18 -24.56 -16.84
C GLU A 318 -19.66 -24.44 -16.61
N LYS A 319 -19.00 -23.42 -17.19
CA LYS A 319 -17.57 -23.15 -16.92
C LYS A 319 -17.32 -22.77 -15.46
N ASP A 320 -18.18 -21.93 -14.91
CA ASP A 320 -18.08 -21.47 -13.52
C ASP A 320 -18.40 -22.59 -12.51
N PHE A 321 -19.42 -23.41 -12.77
CA PHE A 321 -19.72 -24.59 -11.96
C PHE A 321 -18.60 -25.63 -12.04
N LEU A 322 -18.00 -25.84 -13.21
CA LEU A 322 -16.87 -26.74 -13.37
C LEU A 322 -15.67 -26.28 -12.54
N TYR A 323 -15.35 -24.99 -12.57
CA TYR A 323 -14.30 -24.41 -11.73
C TYR A 323 -14.62 -24.61 -10.25
N ALA A 324 -15.80 -24.18 -9.79
CA ALA A 324 -16.21 -24.32 -8.39
C ALA A 324 -16.22 -25.78 -7.90
N CYS A 325 -16.64 -26.72 -8.75
CA CYS A 325 -16.63 -28.15 -8.44
C CYS A 325 -15.22 -28.70 -8.26
N LYS A 326 -14.30 -28.38 -9.17
CA LYS A 326 -12.89 -28.81 -9.07
C LYS A 326 -12.23 -28.30 -7.79
N GLU A 327 -12.65 -27.14 -7.31
CA GLU A 327 -12.20 -26.53 -6.05
C GLU A 327 -12.98 -27.04 -4.81
N GLY A 328 -13.84 -28.05 -4.95
CA GLY A 328 -14.48 -28.74 -3.82
C GLY A 328 -15.87 -28.25 -3.43
N ILE A 329 -16.52 -27.38 -4.21
CA ILE A 329 -17.94 -27.04 -3.99
C ILE A 329 -18.81 -28.16 -4.56
N VAL A 330 -19.31 -29.01 -3.67
CA VAL A 330 -20.13 -30.19 -4.01
C VAL A 330 -21.38 -29.81 -4.80
N GLU A 331 -22.06 -28.72 -4.42
CA GLU A 331 -23.28 -28.24 -5.10
C GLU A 331 -22.99 -27.80 -6.55
N ALA A 332 -21.77 -27.37 -6.85
CA ALA A 332 -21.35 -27.04 -8.20
C ALA A 332 -21.12 -28.30 -9.03
N CYS A 333 -20.65 -29.40 -8.42
CA CYS A 333 -20.45 -30.66 -9.13
C CYS A 333 -21.75 -31.27 -9.65
N GLU A 334 -22.84 -31.11 -8.90
CA GLU A 334 -24.18 -31.55 -9.33
C GLU A 334 -24.69 -30.79 -10.57
N LYS A 335 -24.14 -29.60 -10.83
CA LYS A 335 -24.47 -28.74 -11.97
C LYS A 335 -23.62 -29.03 -13.21
N VAL A 336 -22.63 -29.92 -13.11
CA VAL A 336 -21.70 -30.27 -14.20
C VAL A 336 -22.04 -31.64 -14.77
N LYS A 337 -21.97 -31.79 -16.10
CA LYS A 337 -22.22 -33.08 -16.75
C LYS A 337 -21.19 -34.14 -16.31
N PRO A 338 -21.61 -35.37 -15.94
CA PRO A 338 -20.71 -36.44 -15.49
C PRO A 338 -19.53 -36.72 -16.44
N GLY A 339 -19.74 -36.69 -17.76
CA GLY A 339 -18.66 -36.92 -18.74
C GLY A 339 -17.57 -35.84 -18.77
N VAL A 340 -17.82 -34.66 -18.19
CA VAL A 340 -16.84 -33.56 -18.09
C VAL A 340 -16.00 -33.67 -16.80
N LEU A 341 -16.55 -34.29 -15.75
CA LEU A 341 -15.89 -34.50 -14.45
C LEU A 341 -14.78 -35.57 -14.50
N TYR A 342 -14.95 -36.60 -15.35
CA TYR A 342 -14.06 -37.77 -15.42
C TYR A 342 -13.11 -37.78 -16.62
N SER A 343 -13.05 -36.70 -17.40
CA SER A 343 -12.04 -36.57 -18.45
C SER A 343 -10.79 -35.93 -17.84
N PRO A 344 -9.66 -36.65 -17.69
CA PRO A 344 -8.37 -36.00 -17.52
C PRO A 344 -8.11 -35.25 -18.83
N ARG A 345 -8.57 -34.01 -18.91
CA ARG A 345 -8.14 -33.12 -19.98
C ARG A 345 -6.74 -32.67 -19.63
N ASP A 346 -5.87 -32.69 -20.64
CA ASP A 346 -4.63 -31.92 -20.62
C ASP A 346 -4.93 -30.51 -20.11
N PHE A 347 -4.03 -29.97 -19.30
CA PHE A 347 -4.14 -28.58 -18.86
C PHE A 347 -4.03 -27.67 -20.09
N TYR A 348 -5.06 -26.86 -20.35
CA TYR A 348 -5.09 -25.90 -21.45
C TYR A 348 -4.92 -24.48 -20.90
N PRO A 349 -3.80 -23.78 -21.15
CA PRO A 349 -3.57 -22.43 -20.65
C PRO A 349 -4.62 -21.41 -21.13
N GLU A 350 -5.33 -21.71 -22.21
CA GLU A 350 -6.44 -20.91 -22.74
C GLU A 350 -7.59 -20.75 -21.73
N GLN A 351 -7.69 -21.65 -20.74
CA GLN A 351 -8.68 -21.55 -19.66
C GLN A 351 -8.48 -20.32 -18.78
N TRP A 352 -7.29 -19.73 -18.77
CA TRP A 352 -7.02 -18.49 -18.06
C TRP A 352 -7.46 -17.23 -18.83
N ILE A 353 -7.80 -17.31 -20.12
CA ILE A 353 -8.18 -16.12 -20.90
C ILE A 353 -9.42 -15.46 -20.30
N GLY A 354 -9.33 -14.14 -20.05
CA GLY A 354 -10.33 -13.33 -19.37
C GLY A 354 -10.28 -13.40 -17.85
N TYR A 355 -9.39 -14.21 -17.26
CA TYR A 355 -9.25 -14.32 -15.80
C TYR A 355 -8.26 -13.26 -15.31
N VAL A 356 -8.43 -12.83 -14.05
CA VAL A 356 -7.48 -11.94 -13.37
C VAL A 356 -6.63 -12.74 -12.41
N ILE A 357 -5.32 -12.81 -12.67
CA ILE A 357 -4.33 -13.51 -11.85
C ILE A 357 -3.40 -12.47 -11.21
N TYR A 358 -3.33 -12.41 -9.88
CA TYR A 358 -2.56 -11.41 -9.12
C TYR A 358 -2.83 -9.94 -9.54
N GLY A 359 -4.05 -9.64 -9.96
CA GLY A 359 -4.45 -8.32 -10.45
C GLY A 359 -4.07 -8.02 -11.91
N TYR A 360 -3.63 -9.03 -12.67
CA TYR A 360 -3.37 -8.94 -14.11
C TYR A 360 -4.41 -9.74 -14.89
N GLU A 361 -5.13 -9.08 -15.78
CA GLU A 361 -6.12 -9.71 -16.64
C GLU A 361 -5.43 -10.43 -17.80
N VAL A 362 -5.65 -11.73 -17.94
CA VAL A 362 -5.08 -12.55 -18.99
C VAL A 362 -5.82 -12.31 -20.31
N LYS A 363 -5.08 -11.88 -21.33
CA LYS A 363 -5.62 -11.56 -22.65
C LYS A 363 -5.40 -12.68 -23.67
N GLN A 364 -4.24 -13.34 -23.62
CA GLN A 364 -3.86 -14.33 -24.62
C GLN A 364 -2.79 -15.28 -24.09
N VAL A 365 -2.71 -16.50 -24.63
CA VAL A 365 -1.54 -17.37 -24.49
C VAL A 365 -0.51 -16.95 -25.56
N LEU A 366 0.70 -16.60 -25.13
CA LEU A 366 1.82 -16.23 -26.01
C LEU A 366 2.69 -17.43 -26.39
N GLY A 367 2.83 -18.39 -25.49
CA GLY A 367 3.64 -19.58 -25.76
C GLY A 367 3.49 -20.66 -24.69
N THR A 368 3.76 -21.89 -25.10
CA THR A 368 3.77 -23.07 -24.23
C THR A 368 5.13 -23.75 -24.33
N GLY A 369 5.90 -23.71 -23.25
CA GLY A 369 7.25 -24.28 -23.19
C GLY A 369 7.32 -25.53 -22.30
N GLY A 370 8.53 -26.09 -22.18
CA GLY A 370 8.80 -27.18 -21.24
C GLY A 370 8.48 -26.79 -19.80
N MET A 371 8.97 -25.62 -19.38
CA MET A 371 8.91 -25.13 -18.00
C MET A 371 7.61 -24.43 -17.60
N GLY A 372 6.79 -24.00 -18.56
CA GLY A 372 5.65 -23.15 -18.23
C GLY A 372 4.84 -22.66 -19.42
N TYR A 373 3.85 -21.83 -19.08
CA TYR A 373 2.97 -21.12 -20.00
C TYR A 373 3.28 -19.64 -19.94
N VAL A 374 3.46 -18.99 -21.09
CA VAL A 374 3.66 -17.54 -21.15
C VAL A 374 2.36 -16.91 -21.62
N LEU A 375 1.81 -16.00 -20.81
CA LEU A 375 0.54 -15.33 -21.05
C LEU A 375 0.78 -13.84 -21.30
N LEU A 376 0.04 -13.25 -22.25
CA LEU A 376 -0.13 -11.81 -22.35
C LEU A 376 -1.14 -11.40 -21.28
N VAL A 377 -0.73 -10.51 -20.39
CA VAL A 377 -1.58 -10.01 -19.32
C VAL A 377 -1.61 -8.49 -19.30
N GLU A 378 -2.67 -7.91 -18.79
CA GLU A 378 -2.87 -6.46 -18.72
C GLU A 378 -3.21 -6.02 -17.31
N ARG A 379 -2.59 -4.92 -16.86
CA ARG A 379 -2.92 -4.28 -15.58
C ARG A 379 -2.87 -2.77 -15.76
N LEU A 380 -3.97 -2.11 -15.40
CA LEU A 380 -4.12 -0.64 -15.52
C LEU A 380 -3.83 -0.12 -16.95
N GLY A 381 -4.29 -0.84 -17.98
CA GLY A 381 -4.09 -0.47 -19.39
C GLY A 381 -2.68 -0.74 -19.94
N LYS A 382 -1.77 -1.31 -19.14
CA LYS A 382 -0.41 -1.67 -19.56
C LYS A 382 -0.27 -3.18 -19.74
N LYS A 383 0.37 -3.59 -20.84
CA LYS A 383 0.65 -4.99 -21.19
C LYS A 383 1.94 -5.50 -20.53
N TYR A 384 1.89 -6.75 -20.12
CA TYR A 384 2.99 -7.51 -19.50
C TYR A 384 2.97 -8.95 -20.03
N ALA A 385 4.07 -9.67 -19.88
CA ALA A 385 4.08 -11.12 -20.02
C ALA A 385 4.11 -11.76 -18.64
N MET A 386 3.35 -12.84 -18.44
CA MET A 386 3.33 -13.63 -17.21
C MET A 386 3.70 -15.07 -17.55
N LYS A 387 4.84 -15.54 -17.06
CA LYS A 387 5.23 -16.95 -17.15
C LYS A 387 4.71 -17.68 -15.93
N ILE A 388 3.78 -18.60 -16.14
CA ILE A 388 3.28 -19.52 -15.12
C ILE A 388 4.04 -20.83 -15.23
N MET A 389 4.66 -21.25 -14.14
CA MET A 389 5.44 -22.49 -14.07
C MET A 389 4.52 -23.70 -14.01
N LYS A 390 4.87 -24.82 -14.64
CA LYS A 390 4.03 -26.04 -14.57
C LYS A 390 4.08 -26.70 -13.20
N LYS A 391 3.05 -27.49 -12.87
CA LYS A 391 2.86 -28.13 -11.55
C LYS A 391 3.96 -29.11 -11.16
N GLU A 392 4.67 -29.66 -12.13
CA GLU A 392 5.64 -30.74 -11.94
C GLU A 392 7.02 -30.24 -11.47
N TYR A 393 7.23 -28.93 -11.38
CA TYR A 393 8.49 -28.33 -10.94
C TYR A 393 8.56 -28.18 -9.41
N ASN A 394 9.75 -28.37 -8.84
CA ASN A 394 10.01 -28.07 -7.42
C ASN A 394 10.29 -26.57 -7.28
N PHE A 395 9.51 -25.88 -6.44
CA PHE A 395 9.52 -24.42 -6.34
C PHE A 395 10.52 -23.89 -5.30
N ASP A 396 10.98 -24.72 -4.37
CA ASP A 396 11.84 -24.30 -3.27
C ASP A 396 13.23 -23.82 -3.75
N GLU A 397 13.82 -24.52 -4.72
CA GLU A 397 15.11 -24.14 -5.31
C GLU A 397 14.96 -22.91 -6.23
N MET A 398 13.79 -22.76 -6.87
CA MET A 398 13.50 -21.71 -7.84
C MET A 398 13.29 -20.33 -7.19
N LEU A 399 12.82 -20.27 -5.94
CA LEU A 399 12.56 -19.03 -5.20
C LEU A 399 13.80 -18.12 -5.13
N ASN A 400 14.92 -18.68 -4.68
CA ASN A 400 16.15 -17.92 -4.49
C ASN A 400 16.75 -17.46 -5.83
N GLU A 401 16.70 -18.33 -6.84
CA GLU A 401 17.22 -18.03 -8.17
C GLU A 401 16.40 -16.94 -8.85
N VAL A 402 15.06 -17.03 -8.82
CA VAL A 402 14.18 -16.02 -9.43
C VAL A 402 14.30 -14.66 -8.74
N ALA A 403 14.42 -14.63 -7.41
CA ALA A 403 14.66 -13.38 -6.69
C ALA A 403 15.98 -12.72 -7.11
N LYS A 404 17.06 -13.52 -7.26
CA LYS A 404 18.34 -13.00 -7.74
C LYS A 404 18.27 -12.58 -9.21
N MET A 405 17.59 -13.34 -10.06
CA MET A 405 17.37 -12.96 -11.47
C MET A 405 16.56 -11.66 -11.60
N GLN A 406 15.62 -11.41 -10.69
CA GLN A 406 14.90 -10.15 -10.65
C GLN A 406 15.83 -8.96 -10.35
N GLU A 407 16.86 -9.15 -9.53
CA GLU A 407 17.92 -8.15 -9.32
C GLU A 407 18.78 -7.98 -10.58
N ILE A 408 19.33 -9.07 -11.11
CA ILE A 408 20.24 -9.07 -12.27
C ILE A 408 19.57 -8.45 -13.50
N SER A 409 18.29 -8.75 -13.74
CA SER A 409 17.53 -8.19 -14.88
C SER A 409 17.40 -6.66 -14.85
N LYS A 410 17.66 -6.00 -13.71
CA LYS A 410 17.68 -4.53 -13.61
C LYS A 410 19.02 -3.93 -14.03
N ASN A 411 20.09 -4.73 -14.02
CA ASN A 411 21.46 -4.28 -14.23
C ASN A 411 21.84 -4.21 -15.72
N SER A 412 20.97 -4.66 -16.63
CA SER A 412 21.19 -4.57 -18.07
C SER A 412 19.90 -4.25 -18.83
N LYS A 413 19.97 -3.28 -19.75
CA LYS A 413 18.84 -2.94 -20.66
C LYS A 413 18.54 -4.06 -21.66
N TYR A 414 19.49 -4.98 -21.86
CA TYR A 414 19.42 -6.09 -22.82
C TYR A 414 18.95 -7.41 -22.18
N LEU A 415 18.51 -7.38 -20.92
CA LEU A 415 17.83 -8.47 -20.25
C LEU A 415 16.34 -8.17 -20.15
N VAL A 416 15.49 -9.17 -20.38
CA VAL A 416 14.05 -9.04 -20.14
C VAL A 416 13.82 -8.79 -18.65
N ARG A 417 13.21 -7.66 -18.34
CA ARG A 417 13.02 -7.20 -16.97
C ARG A 417 11.97 -8.04 -16.26
N ILE A 418 12.36 -8.64 -15.14
CA ILE A 418 11.43 -9.26 -14.19
C ILE A 418 10.89 -8.17 -13.27
N LEU A 419 9.58 -8.01 -13.24
CA LEU A 419 8.88 -6.94 -12.54
C LEU A 419 8.30 -7.41 -11.21
N ALA A 420 7.81 -8.64 -11.16
CA ALA A 420 7.31 -9.28 -9.96
C ALA A 420 7.47 -10.80 -10.06
N ASN A 421 7.59 -11.47 -8.92
CA ASN A 421 7.50 -12.92 -8.81
C ASN A 421 6.44 -13.27 -7.75
N PHE A 422 5.70 -14.34 -8.00
CA PHE A 422 4.63 -14.88 -7.17
C PHE A 422 4.88 -16.37 -6.95
N ILE A 423 6.12 -16.71 -6.62
CA ILE A 423 6.51 -18.05 -6.21
C ILE A 423 6.43 -18.02 -4.67
N ASP A 424 5.60 -18.87 -4.07
CA ASP A 424 5.40 -18.99 -2.62
C ASP A 424 5.25 -20.49 -2.30
N GLU A 425 5.67 -20.90 -1.11
CA GLU A 425 5.52 -22.26 -0.57
C GLU A 425 4.04 -22.63 -0.34
N ASN A 426 3.15 -21.63 -0.23
CA ASN A 426 1.73 -21.81 0.14
C ASN A 426 0.73 -21.45 -0.98
N TRP A 427 1.05 -21.72 -2.25
CA TRP A 427 0.00 -21.63 -3.28
C TRP A 427 -1.10 -22.66 -2.98
N VAL A 428 -2.29 -22.17 -2.65
CA VAL A 428 -3.43 -23.00 -2.23
C VAL A 428 -4.12 -23.62 -3.45
N ASP A 429 -4.10 -22.92 -4.58
CA ASP A 429 -4.72 -23.33 -5.85
C ASP A 429 -3.87 -22.84 -7.03
N TYR A 430 -3.48 -23.77 -7.92
CA TYR A 430 -2.72 -23.49 -9.13
C TYR A 430 -3.50 -22.70 -10.18
N TYR A 431 -4.84 -22.74 -10.18
CA TYR A 431 -5.63 -22.01 -11.16
C TYR A 431 -5.85 -20.55 -10.76
N SER A 432 -6.05 -20.25 -9.48
CA SER A 432 -6.23 -18.88 -8.97
C SER A 432 -4.94 -18.21 -8.49
N SER A 433 -3.97 -19.00 -8.03
CA SER A 433 -2.67 -18.55 -7.51
C SER A 433 -1.49 -19.40 -8.03
N PRO A 434 -1.32 -19.55 -9.36
CA PRO A 434 -0.19 -20.29 -9.91
C PRO A 434 1.16 -19.61 -9.61
N PRO A 435 2.24 -20.37 -9.35
CA PRO A 435 3.60 -19.84 -9.34
C PRO A 435 3.91 -19.10 -10.64
N ALA A 436 4.09 -17.79 -10.54
CA ALA A 436 4.15 -16.91 -11.71
C ALA A 436 5.27 -15.87 -11.63
N ILE A 437 5.87 -15.55 -12.78
CA ILE A 437 6.83 -14.48 -12.94
C ILE A 437 6.23 -13.47 -13.93
N VAL A 438 6.10 -12.22 -13.50
CA VAL A 438 5.65 -11.11 -14.34
C VAL A 438 6.86 -10.38 -14.89
N MET A 439 6.91 -10.23 -16.20
CA MET A 439 7.99 -9.59 -16.95
C MET A 439 7.45 -8.52 -17.89
N GLU A 440 8.34 -7.66 -18.39
CA GLU A 440 7.96 -6.74 -19.46
C GLU A 440 7.49 -7.51 -20.71
N TYR A 441 6.50 -6.95 -21.41
CA TYR A 441 6.00 -7.56 -22.65
C TYR A 441 6.89 -7.19 -23.83
N MET A 442 7.38 -8.21 -24.54
CA MET A 442 8.21 -8.08 -25.74
C MET A 442 7.33 -8.26 -26.99
N GLY A 443 6.82 -7.15 -27.53
CA GLY A 443 5.80 -7.16 -28.59
C GLY A 443 6.31 -7.50 -29.99
N GLY A 444 7.62 -7.64 -30.17
CA GLY A 444 8.26 -7.90 -31.46
C GLY A 444 8.45 -9.36 -31.84
N GLY A 445 8.11 -10.29 -30.96
CA GLY A 445 8.38 -11.71 -31.16
C GLY A 445 9.84 -12.07 -30.86
N ASP A 446 10.29 -13.21 -31.39
CA ASP A 446 11.60 -13.80 -31.12
C ASP A 446 12.44 -13.96 -32.41
N LEU A 447 13.76 -14.11 -32.25
CA LEU A 447 14.68 -14.25 -33.39
C LEU A 447 14.48 -15.55 -34.17
N ARG A 448 13.96 -16.62 -33.55
CA ARG A 448 13.61 -17.85 -34.29
C ARG A 448 12.51 -17.57 -35.30
N ASP A 449 11.49 -16.80 -34.94
CA ASP A 449 10.43 -16.41 -35.85
C ASP A 449 10.96 -15.56 -37.01
N VAL A 450 11.95 -14.68 -36.76
CA VAL A 450 12.64 -13.92 -37.81
C VAL A 450 13.39 -14.84 -38.79
N LEU A 451 14.02 -15.91 -38.28
CA LEU A 451 14.74 -16.88 -39.10
C LEU A 451 13.81 -17.84 -39.87
N ALA A 452 12.63 -18.15 -39.32
CA ALA A 452 11.76 -19.21 -39.84
C ALA A 452 10.57 -18.72 -40.67
N LYS A 453 9.99 -17.55 -40.36
CA LYS A 453 8.74 -17.11 -41.01
C LYS A 453 9.00 -16.42 -42.33
N ASP A 454 8.12 -16.66 -43.31
CA ASP A 454 8.24 -16.08 -44.64
C ASP A 454 8.14 -14.55 -44.65
N GLU A 455 7.44 -13.96 -43.67
CA GLU A 455 7.31 -12.51 -43.52
C GLU A 455 8.67 -11.78 -43.39
N TYR A 456 9.64 -12.43 -42.76
CA TYR A 456 11.01 -11.90 -42.59
C TYR A 456 11.98 -12.37 -43.69
N SER A 457 11.48 -12.98 -44.77
CA SER A 457 12.33 -13.51 -45.85
C SER A 457 13.16 -12.43 -46.52
N THR A 458 12.57 -11.25 -46.74
CA THR A 458 13.29 -10.11 -47.31
C THR A 458 14.42 -9.63 -46.39
N LEU A 459 14.20 -9.64 -45.08
CA LEU A 459 15.20 -9.21 -44.10
C LEU A 459 16.36 -10.20 -44.04
N ARG A 460 16.09 -11.49 -43.84
CA ARG A 460 17.15 -12.50 -43.61
C ARG A 460 18.00 -12.79 -44.85
N HIS A 461 17.48 -12.50 -46.06
CA HIS A 461 18.25 -12.60 -47.32
C HIS A 461 18.84 -11.25 -47.76
N SER A 462 18.68 -10.20 -46.95
CA SER A 462 19.30 -8.90 -47.22
C SER A 462 20.82 -9.01 -47.13
N VAL A 463 21.52 -8.25 -47.98
CA VAL A 463 22.98 -8.08 -47.87
C VAL A 463 23.42 -7.42 -46.56
N LEU A 464 22.50 -6.72 -45.88
CA LEU A 464 22.73 -6.08 -44.58
C LEU A 464 22.43 -7.00 -43.40
N TRP A 465 21.96 -8.23 -43.64
CA TRP A 465 21.63 -9.18 -42.56
C TRP A 465 22.79 -9.44 -41.59
N PRO A 466 24.05 -9.64 -42.04
CA PRO A 466 25.18 -9.79 -41.13
C PRO A 466 25.40 -8.58 -40.19
N GLN A 467 25.08 -7.38 -40.66
CA GLN A 467 25.16 -6.12 -39.89
C GLN A 467 24.07 -6.07 -38.82
N VAL A 468 22.84 -6.45 -39.18
CA VAL A 468 21.73 -6.57 -38.24
C VAL A 468 22.06 -7.58 -37.14
N VAL A 469 22.63 -8.73 -37.52
CA VAL A 469 23.05 -9.78 -36.57
C VAL A 469 24.18 -9.30 -35.67
N SER A 470 25.20 -8.58 -36.19
CA SER A 470 26.30 -8.05 -35.36
C SER A 470 25.79 -7.09 -34.29
N VAL A 471 24.87 -6.19 -34.63
CA VAL A 471 24.27 -5.25 -33.67
C VAL A 471 23.47 -6.00 -32.59
N ILE A 472 22.66 -6.98 -32.98
CA ILE A 472 21.87 -7.79 -32.04
C ILE A 472 22.81 -8.53 -31.07
N PHE A 473 23.81 -9.25 -31.59
CA PHE A 473 24.67 -10.09 -30.76
C PHE A 473 25.64 -9.28 -29.91
N SER A 474 26.13 -8.11 -30.37
CA SER A 474 26.91 -7.19 -29.54
C SER A 474 26.14 -6.75 -28.29
N LYS A 475 24.86 -6.40 -28.46
CA LYS A 475 23.96 -6.02 -27.36
C LYS A 475 23.73 -7.19 -26.39
N LEU A 476 23.52 -8.40 -26.91
CA LEU A 476 23.28 -9.59 -26.10
C LEU A 476 24.55 -10.10 -25.39
N ALA A 477 25.74 -9.91 -25.94
CA ALA A 477 26.99 -10.25 -25.26
C ALA A 477 27.12 -9.46 -23.94
N ASN A 478 26.74 -8.18 -23.93
CA ASN A 478 26.67 -7.35 -22.73
C ASN A 478 25.66 -7.88 -21.70
N ALA A 479 24.53 -8.43 -22.14
CA ALA A 479 23.57 -9.09 -21.26
C ALA A 479 24.19 -10.30 -20.55
N ILE A 480 24.90 -11.15 -21.29
CA ILE A 480 25.50 -12.38 -20.75
C ILE A 480 26.65 -12.05 -19.79
N ILE A 481 27.51 -11.09 -20.13
CA ILE A 481 28.57 -10.60 -19.23
C ILE A 481 27.96 -10.13 -17.91
N THR A 482 26.79 -9.47 -17.94
CA THR A 482 26.10 -9.01 -16.73
C THR A 482 25.67 -10.19 -15.85
N ILE A 483 25.15 -11.26 -16.45
CA ILE A 483 24.76 -12.49 -15.72
C ILE A 483 26.02 -13.17 -15.13
N HIS A 484 27.09 -13.32 -15.93
CA HIS A 484 28.32 -13.99 -15.51
C HIS A 484 29.03 -13.27 -14.36
N LYS A 485 29.07 -11.93 -14.38
CA LYS A 485 29.64 -11.10 -13.30
C LYS A 485 28.94 -11.29 -11.95
N GLU A 486 27.67 -11.68 -11.96
CA GLU A 486 26.88 -11.94 -10.76
C GLU A 486 27.00 -13.42 -10.29
N GLY A 487 27.80 -14.23 -10.98
CA GLY A 487 28.08 -15.62 -10.62
C GLY A 487 27.02 -16.62 -11.08
N TYR A 488 26.26 -16.29 -12.14
CA TYR A 488 25.22 -17.14 -12.72
C TYR A 488 25.51 -17.47 -14.19
N ILE A 489 24.92 -18.56 -14.67
CA ILE A 489 24.96 -19.03 -16.05
C ILE A 489 23.51 -19.09 -16.56
N HIS A 490 23.25 -18.64 -17.78
CA HIS A 490 21.91 -18.59 -18.36
C HIS A 490 21.37 -19.97 -18.75
N CYS A 491 22.21 -20.83 -19.32
CA CYS A 491 21.92 -22.23 -19.69
C CYS A 491 20.83 -22.46 -20.77
N ASP A 492 20.25 -21.42 -21.39
CA ASP A 492 19.23 -21.59 -22.44
C ASP A 492 19.28 -20.47 -23.49
N ILE A 493 20.47 -20.11 -23.94
CA ILE A 493 20.67 -19.11 -25.00
C ILE A 493 20.35 -19.76 -26.34
N LYS A 494 19.31 -19.26 -27.02
CA LYS A 494 18.86 -19.70 -28.35
C LYS A 494 18.00 -18.64 -29.02
N PRO A 495 17.81 -18.68 -30.35
CA PRO A 495 17.01 -17.69 -31.08
C PRO A 495 15.58 -17.47 -30.53
N SER A 496 14.91 -18.50 -30.01
CA SER A 496 13.55 -18.33 -29.46
C SER A 496 13.52 -17.61 -28.11
N ASN A 497 14.68 -17.42 -27.46
CA ASN A 497 14.81 -16.68 -26.21
C ASN A 497 15.42 -15.28 -26.42
N ILE A 498 15.75 -14.91 -27.65
CA ILE A 498 16.16 -13.56 -28.05
C ILE A 498 14.90 -12.82 -28.53
N LEU A 499 14.37 -11.93 -27.70
CA LEU A 499 13.10 -11.24 -27.92
C LEU A 499 13.29 -9.78 -28.34
N PHE A 500 12.33 -9.24 -29.07
CA PHE A 500 12.35 -7.83 -29.52
C PHE A 500 11.23 -7.01 -28.88
N THR A 501 11.52 -5.76 -28.50
CA THR A 501 10.52 -4.85 -27.92
C THR A 501 9.37 -4.54 -28.89
N SER A 502 9.70 -4.46 -30.18
CA SER A 502 8.80 -4.24 -31.32
C SER A 502 9.28 -5.07 -32.53
N PRO A 503 8.41 -5.41 -33.49
CA PRO A 503 8.79 -6.21 -34.65
C PRO A 503 9.93 -5.55 -35.43
N LEU A 504 10.88 -6.35 -35.93
CA LEU A 504 11.89 -5.84 -36.85
C LEU A 504 11.22 -5.47 -38.19
N PRO A 505 11.60 -4.35 -38.82
CA PRO A 505 11.25 -4.08 -40.21
C PRO A 505 11.68 -5.18 -41.18
N ASN A 506 10.95 -5.33 -42.28
CA ASN A 506 11.22 -6.41 -43.25
C ASN A 506 12.39 -6.11 -44.20
N TYR A 507 12.88 -4.86 -44.23
CA TYR A 507 14.00 -4.43 -45.08
C TYR A 507 15.26 -4.17 -44.24
N GLY A 508 16.43 -4.48 -44.81
CA GLY A 508 17.70 -4.42 -44.10
C GLY A 508 18.06 -3.03 -43.57
N GLU A 509 17.92 -1.98 -44.39
CA GLU A 509 18.24 -0.62 -43.95
C GLU A 509 17.34 -0.18 -42.78
N GLU A 510 16.03 -0.42 -42.91
CA GLU A 510 15.04 -0.06 -41.89
C GLU A 510 15.27 -0.83 -40.59
N ALA A 511 15.61 -2.13 -40.68
CA ALA A 511 15.89 -2.95 -39.51
C ALA A 511 17.16 -2.51 -38.78
N LEU A 512 18.21 -2.17 -39.52
CA LEU A 512 19.43 -1.64 -38.96
C LEU A 512 19.17 -0.29 -38.28
N GLU A 513 18.49 0.64 -38.96
CA GLU A 513 18.11 1.94 -38.41
C GLU A 513 17.26 1.79 -37.14
N ALA A 514 16.30 0.86 -37.12
CA ALA A 514 15.46 0.61 -35.96
C ALA A 514 16.25 0.10 -34.75
N LEU A 515 17.31 -0.68 -34.97
CA LEU A 515 18.22 -1.16 -33.92
C LEU A 515 19.19 -0.07 -33.45
N GLU A 516 19.72 0.75 -34.38
CA GLU A 516 20.63 1.86 -34.10
C GLU A 516 19.95 2.96 -33.29
N LYS A 517 18.72 3.32 -33.67
CA LYS A 517 17.92 4.35 -32.98
C LYS A 517 17.16 3.82 -31.76
N GLU A 518 17.38 2.55 -31.39
CA GLU A 518 16.70 1.86 -30.29
C GLU A 518 15.16 1.88 -30.36
N HIS A 519 14.58 2.02 -31.56
CA HIS A 519 13.15 1.78 -31.78
C HIS A 519 12.78 0.31 -31.55
N VAL A 520 13.73 -0.59 -31.85
CA VAL A 520 13.69 -2.01 -31.53
C VAL A 520 14.90 -2.34 -30.67
N ILE A 521 14.69 -2.97 -29.52
CA ILE A 521 15.76 -3.39 -28.61
C ILE A 521 15.69 -4.91 -28.47
N PRO A 522 16.76 -5.65 -28.84
CA PRO A 522 16.86 -7.06 -28.56
C PRO A 522 17.16 -7.28 -27.08
N LYS A 523 16.49 -8.26 -26.47
CA LYS A 523 16.73 -8.66 -25.09
C LYS A 523 16.76 -10.17 -24.94
N LEU A 524 17.64 -10.63 -24.07
CA LEU A 524 17.70 -12.03 -23.68
C LEU A 524 16.64 -12.33 -22.61
N SER A 525 15.83 -13.36 -22.85
CA SER A 525 14.72 -13.80 -22.01
C SER A 525 14.99 -15.18 -21.40
N ASP A 526 14.03 -15.71 -20.64
CA ASP A 526 14.12 -17.01 -19.97
C ASP A 526 15.17 -17.12 -18.85
N LEU A 527 15.36 -16.02 -18.11
CA LEU A 527 16.18 -15.99 -16.90
C LEU A 527 15.74 -17.00 -15.81
N GLY A 528 14.54 -17.56 -15.90
CA GLY A 528 14.11 -18.64 -15.01
C GLY A 528 14.87 -19.96 -15.19
N SER A 529 15.65 -20.10 -16.27
CA SER A 529 16.54 -21.25 -16.51
C SER A 529 17.96 -21.01 -15.97
N ALA A 530 18.26 -19.79 -15.52
CA ALA A 530 19.60 -19.41 -15.09
C ALA A 530 19.90 -19.94 -13.69
N VAL A 531 21.08 -20.54 -13.53
CA VAL A 531 21.51 -21.18 -12.29
C VAL A 531 22.86 -20.65 -11.84
N LYS A 532 23.16 -20.79 -10.54
CA LYS A 532 24.45 -20.38 -9.99
C LYS A 532 25.58 -21.23 -10.58
N ILE A 533 26.74 -20.62 -10.83
CA ILE A 533 27.95 -21.35 -11.26
C ILE A 533 28.23 -22.50 -10.30
N GLY A 534 28.49 -23.68 -10.85
CA GLY A 534 28.76 -24.89 -10.08
C GLY A 534 27.51 -25.71 -9.70
N THR A 535 26.30 -25.25 -10.00
CA THR A 535 25.06 -26.02 -9.81
C THR A 535 24.87 -27.03 -10.95
N PRO A 536 24.48 -28.29 -10.69
CA PRO A 536 24.15 -29.26 -11.75
C PRO A 536 23.02 -28.75 -12.64
N VAL A 537 23.21 -28.80 -13.96
CA VAL A 537 22.17 -28.39 -14.92
C VAL A 537 21.29 -29.58 -15.27
N ILE A 538 19.97 -29.41 -15.19
CA ILE A 538 18.99 -30.50 -15.40
C ILE A 538 18.34 -30.40 -16.79
N HIS A 539 18.30 -29.21 -17.36
CA HIS A 539 17.59 -28.92 -18.60
C HIS A 539 18.54 -28.47 -19.70
N TYR A 540 18.19 -28.82 -20.95
CA TYR A 540 18.95 -28.41 -22.12
C TYR A 540 18.04 -28.30 -23.33
N THR A 541 18.46 -27.52 -24.32
CA THR A 541 17.86 -27.51 -25.66
C THR A 541 18.82 -28.19 -26.63
N PRO A 542 18.39 -29.25 -27.35
CA PRO A 542 19.21 -29.89 -28.38
C PRO A 542 19.76 -28.88 -29.39
N TYR A 543 20.86 -29.24 -30.06
CA TYR A 543 21.67 -28.40 -30.94
C TYR A 543 22.35 -27.17 -30.31
N TYR A 544 21.69 -26.46 -29.37
CA TYR A 544 22.22 -25.24 -28.76
C TYR A 544 23.07 -25.49 -27.51
N ALA A 545 22.70 -26.47 -26.69
CA ALA A 545 23.39 -26.72 -25.43
C ALA A 545 24.73 -27.43 -25.64
N HIS A 546 25.74 -27.00 -24.86
CA HIS A 546 27.06 -27.64 -24.82
C HIS A 546 26.95 -29.11 -24.36
N PRO A 547 27.72 -30.06 -24.90
CA PRO A 547 27.65 -31.47 -24.51
C PRO A 547 27.71 -31.72 -22.99
N LEU A 548 28.60 -31.01 -22.28
CA LEU A 548 28.70 -31.13 -20.83
C LEU A 548 27.40 -30.75 -20.12
N GLN A 549 26.69 -29.73 -20.61
CA GLN A 549 25.37 -29.36 -20.08
C GLN A 549 24.36 -30.49 -20.30
N ARG A 550 24.32 -31.07 -21.49
CA ARG A 550 23.41 -32.19 -21.82
C ARG A 550 23.67 -33.42 -20.94
N PHE A 551 24.91 -33.61 -20.51
CA PHE A 551 25.30 -34.71 -19.63
C PHE A 551 25.07 -34.44 -18.13
N GLY A 552 24.48 -33.29 -17.79
CA GLY A 552 24.15 -32.91 -16.41
C GLY A 552 25.35 -32.44 -15.61
N GLN A 553 26.39 -31.92 -16.28
CA GLN A 553 27.54 -31.33 -15.59
C GLN A 553 27.15 -30.03 -14.89
N ARG A 554 28.06 -29.54 -14.04
CA ARG A 554 27.87 -28.31 -13.29
C ARG A 554 27.99 -27.10 -14.22
N ALA A 555 27.12 -26.12 -14.01
CA ALA A 555 27.05 -24.89 -14.80
C ALA A 555 28.39 -24.14 -14.81
N SER A 556 28.85 -23.82 -16.02
CA SER A 556 30.09 -23.09 -16.30
C SER A 556 29.87 -22.10 -17.44
N THR A 557 30.69 -21.03 -17.50
CA THR A 557 30.55 -19.96 -18.50
C THR A 557 30.73 -20.46 -19.94
N GLU A 558 31.54 -21.51 -20.13
CA GLU A 558 31.74 -22.18 -21.42
C GLU A 558 30.42 -22.69 -22.04
N MET A 559 29.41 -23.04 -21.23
CA MET A 559 28.11 -23.48 -21.71
C MET A 559 27.34 -22.35 -22.40
N ASP A 560 27.37 -21.15 -21.81
CA ASP A 560 26.74 -19.97 -22.39
C ASP A 560 27.54 -19.45 -23.60
N ILE A 561 28.87 -19.50 -23.54
CA ILE A 561 29.75 -19.15 -24.67
C ILE A 561 29.40 -20.01 -25.88
N TYR A 562 29.36 -21.34 -25.71
CA TYR A 562 28.97 -22.25 -26.77
C TYR A 562 27.56 -21.96 -27.30
N SER A 563 26.57 -21.82 -26.42
CA SER A 563 25.16 -21.60 -26.80
C SER A 563 24.97 -20.26 -27.54
N PHE A 564 25.68 -19.21 -27.11
CA PHE A 564 25.73 -17.92 -27.79
C PHE A 564 26.36 -18.04 -29.17
N THR A 565 27.49 -18.73 -29.30
CA THR A 565 28.17 -18.91 -30.58
C THR A 565 27.36 -19.74 -31.57
N VAL A 566 26.71 -20.81 -31.11
CA VAL A 566 25.77 -21.58 -31.95
C VAL A 566 24.59 -20.72 -32.38
N SER A 567 24.06 -19.86 -31.49
CA SER A 567 22.98 -18.94 -31.83
C SER A 567 23.41 -17.89 -32.86
N LEU A 568 24.63 -17.37 -32.75
CA LEU A 568 25.22 -16.44 -33.72
C LEU A 568 25.37 -17.13 -35.08
N TYR A 569 25.96 -18.33 -35.10
CA TYR A 569 26.10 -19.15 -36.30
C TYR A 569 24.75 -19.41 -36.98
N ALA A 570 23.76 -19.85 -36.20
CA ALA A 570 22.42 -20.14 -36.71
C ALA A 570 21.74 -18.88 -37.24
N SER A 571 21.99 -17.72 -36.63
CA SER A 571 21.42 -16.45 -37.09
C SER A 571 22.03 -16.01 -38.43
N LEU A 572 23.33 -16.24 -38.64
CA LEU A 572 24.01 -15.89 -39.89
C LEU A 572 23.72 -16.86 -41.03
N THR A 573 23.60 -18.16 -40.73
CA THR A 573 23.60 -19.21 -41.75
C THR A 573 22.27 -19.93 -41.91
N ASN A 574 21.33 -19.74 -40.98
CA ASN A 574 20.11 -20.53 -40.83
C ASN A 574 20.36 -22.06 -40.80
N ASN A 575 21.51 -22.47 -40.29
CA ASN A 575 21.97 -23.86 -40.19
C ASN A 575 22.65 -24.12 -38.83
N PHE A 576 23.04 -25.36 -38.56
CA PHE A 576 23.87 -25.74 -37.40
C PHE A 576 25.32 -26.04 -37.81
N PRO A 577 26.31 -25.72 -36.94
CA PRO A 577 27.73 -25.83 -37.29
C PRO A 577 28.18 -27.28 -37.46
N PHE A 578 27.60 -28.19 -36.68
CA PHE A 578 27.99 -29.60 -36.68
C PHE A 578 27.09 -30.48 -37.57
N PRO A 579 27.59 -31.64 -38.03
CA PRO A 579 26.80 -32.59 -38.80
C PRO A 579 25.76 -33.33 -37.93
N GLU A 580 24.66 -33.74 -38.55
CA GLU A 580 23.52 -34.40 -37.87
C GLU A 580 23.90 -35.71 -37.17
N TRP A 581 24.90 -36.45 -37.66
CA TRP A 581 25.36 -37.67 -37.00
C TRP A 581 25.96 -37.40 -35.62
N LEU A 582 26.67 -36.28 -35.43
CA LEU A 582 27.27 -35.92 -34.15
C LEU A 582 26.18 -35.53 -33.15
N GLU A 583 25.16 -34.80 -33.60
CA GLU A 583 24.01 -34.49 -32.74
C GLU A 583 23.29 -35.76 -32.27
N ARG A 584 23.06 -36.74 -33.16
CA ARG A 584 22.45 -38.02 -32.78
C ARG A 584 23.30 -38.80 -31.78
N GLU A 585 24.62 -38.75 -31.92
CA GLU A 585 25.55 -39.37 -30.97
C GLU A 585 25.51 -38.70 -29.61
N LEU A 586 25.48 -37.36 -29.56
CA LEU A 586 25.34 -36.59 -28.33
C LEU A 586 24.02 -36.91 -27.61
N GLU A 587 22.90 -36.95 -28.33
CA GLU A 587 21.60 -37.32 -27.75
C GLU A 587 21.57 -38.77 -27.25
N GLU A 588 22.21 -39.70 -27.95
CA GLU A 588 22.33 -41.08 -27.46
C GLU A 588 23.14 -41.12 -26.15
N ALA A 589 24.22 -40.34 -26.04
CA ALA A 589 25.05 -40.25 -24.85
C ALA A 589 24.36 -39.58 -23.63
N VAL A 590 23.27 -38.81 -23.85
CA VAL A 590 22.43 -38.30 -22.76
C VAL A 590 21.80 -39.47 -22.01
N THR A 591 21.19 -40.41 -22.76
CA THR A 591 20.50 -41.58 -22.19
C THR A 591 21.43 -42.76 -21.86
N ASN A 592 22.61 -42.81 -22.48
CA ASN A 592 23.61 -43.85 -22.26
C ASN A 592 24.95 -43.27 -21.77
N PRO A 593 25.18 -43.19 -20.44
CA PRO A 593 26.39 -42.62 -19.86
C PRO A 593 27.70 -43.25 -20.36
N SER A 594 27.69 -44.53 -20.77
CA SER A 594 28.90 -45.21 -21.29
C SER A 594 29.42 -44.61 -22.60
N LYS A 595 28.58 -43.87 -23.34
CA LYS A 595 28.94 -43.24 -24.62
C LYS A 595 29.46 -41.81 -24.48
N ARG A 596 29.35 -41.19 -23.29
CA ARG A 596 29.67 -39.77 -23.07
C ARG A 596 31.13 -39.43 -23.36
N GLU A 597 32.06 -40.29 -22.97
CA GLU A 597 33.49 -40.04 -23.21
C GLU A 597 33.83 -40.02 -24.70
N GLN A 598 33.32 -40.99 -25.46
CA GLN A 598 33.52 -41.05 -26.92
C GLN A 598 32.83 -39.87 -27.62
N ALA A 599 31.58 -39.56 -27.25
CA ALA A 599 30.84 -38.45 -27.84
C ALA A 599 31.50 -37.09 -27.57
N LEU A 600 32.09 -36.87 -26.39
CA LEU A 600 32.88 -35.67 -26.10
C LEU A 600 34.14 -35.60 -26.96
N LYS A 601 34.86 -36.72 -27.09
CA LYS A 601 36.06 -36.79 -27.93
C LYS A 601 35.73 -36.44 -29.38
N ASP A 602 34.64 -37.00 -29.91
CA ASP A 602 34.22 -36.75 -31.27
C ASP A 602 33.78 -35.29 -31.46
N PHE A 603 33.03 -34.73 -30.49
CA PHE A 603 32.66 -33.31 -30.48
C PHE A 603 33.86 -32.36 -30.59
N TYR A 604 34.94 -32.59 -29.84
CA TYR A 604 36.14 -31.76 -29.92
C TYR A 604 37.01 -32.03 -31.16
N SER A 605 36.80 -33.14 -31.87
CA SER A 605 37.60 -33.54 -33.03
C SER A 605 37.00 -33.13 -34.37
N VAL A 606 35.69 -32.90 -34.43
CA VAL A 606 34.98 -32.55 -35.65
C VAL A 606 35.06 -31.04 -35.86
N ASP A 607 35.56 -30.63 -37.03
CA ASP A 607 35.53 -29.22 -37.40
C ASP A 607 34.10 -28.78 -37.76
N PRO A 608 33.67 -27.59 -37.30
CA PRO A 608 32.38 -27.03 -37.68
C PRO A 608 32.38 -26.61 -39.14
N ARG A 609 31.21 -26.67 -39.78
CA ARG A 609 31.01 -26.18 -41.15
C ARG A 609 31.11 -24.66 -41.15
N MET A 610 32.00 -24.10 -41.98
CA MET A 610 32.23 -22.64 -42.04
C MET A 610 31.92 -22.03 -43.41
N ASP A 611 31.46 -22.82 -44.39
CA ASP A 611 31.31 -22.40 -45.79
C ASP A 611 30.31 -21.25 -45.99
N TYR A 612 29.33 -21.14 -45.08
CA TYR A 612 28.25 -20.14 -45.15
C TYR A 612 28.45 -18.97 -44.17
N VAL A 613 29.53 -18.99 -43.39
CA VAL A 613 29.81 -17.95 -42.38
C VAL A 613 30.55 -16.79 -43.07
N PRO A 614 30.09 -15.53 -42.93
CA PRO A 614 30.83 -14.39 -43.44
C PRO A 614 32.24 -14.31 -42.82
N GLU A 615 33.22 -13.88 -43.60
CA GLU A 615 34.65 -14.01 -43.29
C GLU A 615 35.00 -13.38 -41.93
N GLU A 616 34.45 -12.20 -41.68
CA GLU A 616 34.61 -11.40 -40.48
C GLU A 616 34.13 -12.12 -39.20
N PHE A 617 33.20 -13.07 -39.28
CA PHE A 617 32.72 -13.84 -38.13
C PHE A 617 33.41 -15.21 -37.96
N LYS A 618 34.25 -15.65 -38.91
CA LYS A 618 34.77 -17.03 -38.88
C LYS A 618 35.63 -17.29 -37.65
N ASP A 619 36.50 -16.36 -37.30
CA ASP A 619 37.44 -16.53 -36.19
C ASP A 619 36.72 -16.56 -34.84
N ILE A 620 35.82 -15.60 -34.58
CA ILE A 620 35.04 -15.55 -33.34
C ILE A 620 34.14 -16.79 -33.17
N ILE A 621 33.54 -17.28 -34.26
CA ILE A 621 32.73 -18.51 -34.23
C ILE A 621 33.59 -19.73 -33.96
N MET A 622 34.75 -19.86 -34.62
CA MET A 622 35.64 -21.00 -34.42
C MET A 622 36.14 -21.09 -32.98
N ARG A 623 36.66 -19.97 -32.44
CA ARG A 623 37.15 -19.91 -31.05
C ARG A 623 36.01 -20.11 -30.04
N GLY A 624 34.83 -19.55 -30.31
CA GLY A 624 33.64 -19.71 -29.47
C GLY A 624 33.13 -21.14 -29.37
N LEU A 625 33.04 -21.86 -30.50
CA LEU A 625 32.61 -23.27 -30.51
C LEU A 625 33.62 -24.19 -29.81
N ARG A 626 34.91 -23.83 -29.82
CA ARG A 626 35.99 -24.57 -29.14
C ARG A 626 36.18 -24.19 -27.67
N GLY A 627 35.49 -23.14 -27.18
CA GLY A 627 35.67 -22.63 -25.82
C GLY A 627 37.03 -21.95 -25.58
N GLU A 628 37.66 -21.43 -26.64
CA GLU A 628 38.98 -20.80 -26.63
C GLU A 628 38.92 -19.27 -26.39
N ILE A 629 37.73 -18.73 -26.17
CA ILE A 629 37.46 -17.30 -26.03
C ILE A 629 36.46 -17.05 -24.89
N THR A 630 36.61 -15.92 -24.20
CA THR A 630 35.68 -15.45 -23.16
C THR A 630 34.52 -14.65 -23.75
N MET A 631 33.44 -14.46 -22.97
CA MET A 631 32.32 -13.62 -23.42
C MET A 631 32.73 -12.14 -23.58
N GLU A 632 33.68 -11.65 -22.76
CA GLU A 632 34.25 -10.31 -22.88
C GLU A 632 35.05 -10.11 -24.18
N GLU A 633 35.79 -11.12 -24.61
CA GLU A 633 36.49 -11.11 -25.90
C GLU A 633 35.50 -11.21 -27.06
N ILE A 634 34.48 -12.07 -26.97
CA ILE A 634 33.38 -12.12 -27.95
C ILE A 634 32.72 -10.74 -28.11
N ALA A 635 32.40 -10.08 -26.99
CA ALA A 635 31.77 -8.75 -27.01
C ALA A 635 32.68 -7.69 -27.67
N ARG A 636 34.00 -7.76 -27.43
CA ARG A 636 34.98 -6.89 -28.06
C ARG A 636 35.05 -7.14 -29.57
N ASP A 637 35.18 -8.40 -29.97
CA ASP A 637 35.38 -8.77 -31.37
C ASP A 637 34.12 -8.48 -32.20
N LEU A 638 32.91 -8.73 -31.67
CA LEU A 638 31.66 -8.34 -32.32
C LEU A 638 31.52 -6.83 -32.49
N LYS A 639 31.98 -6.07 -31.48
CA LYS A 639 32.00 -4.62 -31.54
C LYS A 639 32.99 -4.12 -32.58
N ASP A 640 34.18 -4.70 -32.64
CA ASP A 640 35.19 -4.37 -33.64
C ASP A 640 34.67 -4.67 -35.04
N ILE A 641 34.07 -5.85 -35.29
CA ILE A 641 33.41 -6.18 -36.57
C ILE A 641 32.35 -5.13 -36.94
N ALA A 642 31.47 -4.77 -36.00
CA ALA A 642 30.41 -3.80 -36.25
C ALA A 642 30.97 -2.42 -36.63
N ILE A 643 32.05 -1.97 -35.97
CA ILE A 643 32.67 -0.67 -36.23
C ILE A 643 33.49 -0.69 -37.52
N THR A 644 34.38 -1.67 -37.70
CA THR A 644 35.38 -1.67 -38.79
C THR A 644 34.81 -2.15 -40.11
N GLU A 645 34.01 -3.22 -40.10
CA GLU A 645 33.48 -3.82 -41.32
C GLU A 645 32.17 -3.14 -41.75
N TYR A 646 31.36 -2.67 -40.80
CA TYR A 646 30.01 -2.18 -41.06
C TYR A 646 29.77 -0.70 -40.75
N ASN A 647 30.77 0.01 -40.22
CA ASN A 647 30.67 1.44 -39.86
C ASN A 647 29.53 1.77 -38.87
N ILE A 648 29.21 0.83 -37.97
CA ILE A 648 28.23 1.06 -36.91
C ILE A 648 28.86 1.95 -35.81
N PRO A 649 28.22 3.06 -35.40
CA PRO A 649 28.74 3.90 -34.32
C PRO A 649 28.90 3.15 -33.00
N GLU A 650 29.99 3.42 -32.29
CA GLU A 650 30.29 2.77 -30.99
C GLU A 650 29.15 2.97 -29.96
N GLU A 651 28.52 4.15 -29.94
CA GLU A 651 27.40 4.44 -29.04
C GLU A 651 26.17 3.56 -29.24
N VAL A 652 25.98 2.95 -30.41
CA VAL A 652 24.86 2.04 -30.68
C VAL A 652 25.02 0.71 -29.96
N LEU A 653 26.27 0.31 -29.69
CA LEU A 653 26.65 -1.02 -29.22
C LEU A 653 26.73 -1.10 -27.68
N ILE A 654 26.66 0.05 -26.99
CA ILE A 654 26.74 0.20 -25.52
C ILE A 654 25.33 0.42 -24.97
#